data_AF-A0A9W8NEH5-F1
#
_entry.id   AF-A0A9W8NEH5-F1
#
_cell.length_a   1.000
_cell.length_b   1.000
_cell.length_c   1.000
_cell.angle_alpha   90.00
_cell.angle_beta   90.00
_cell.angle_gamma   90.00
#
_symmetry.space_group_name_H-M   'P 1'
#
loop_
_entity.id
_entity.type
_entity.pdbx_description
1 polymer ?
#
loop_
_entity_poly.entity_id
_entity_poly.type
_entity_poly.pdbx_seq_one_letter_code
_entity_poly.pdbx_strand_id
1 'polypeptide(L)'
;MEHLIFDADCPEETKSAVLSPSLRMDWDSEIELMDFVAPKTLWLRFDHNEVPLCRLADYPARAGWNESHLWNAKFCDAWSGFSDIPISEVVGRVASFFQAWLFFGLLESVVGKKIETSYFVRQGHLYTRNLHFCLQSKVFRIRADPTAKARVNKEIQLDVRLVHRWVTRFTAWSHSSFKPKIEADYPGLLDQLEDIVPAIIRLAEAIEQTRLFTLQDQPFMGTLSWVYPFRARKVRKHRLKALGWCPFQIMLLQDTVNHSTMDWIVASGVQQSSVGHEICTKTQCARNNIDNNTYKQSHVCENEVSCLKMIPPVSKIMDILINDDIPVVRLESGSGVDRLEVTAISKNKPTPFIAISHVWADGLGGDSETGLNSCQVERLHTLCASVLRPPECPWVWLDCLCIIPKTYKEVYYKALDGIKDVYKCASSVIVLDKTIQKCSMDSTTEFLYAHIYLSAWMQRMWTYEEAVLSKELLFVLGDGLHKYRVDTQPSMRRTISVVWQSLASQLFRLRAGPNHLTIGHICGAFRYRLCNVPEDEFVSVAGMLGIDAMALLRENGDERTKHFWLMLHSVPRDVVFLTGPKLSFPGFRWAPRTLMNPSITTLDTAVADGDEAECTVSGLIGTYVTVKFNPALIGRGQGHGSIFNLWVEGSAEGVQLARDTRALLRLYCTENWPCNGLGFDLIILPINLAFILEPGQWAPSVALQKDGCSVQDPRPPSYRYVGRLLVERIKDEEMTVSDGTIMFEGRSRVVINTHGKWQTRTLCIT
;
A
#
# COMPACT_ATOMS: atom_id res chain seq x y z
N MET A 1 3.82 -10.33 20.60
CA MET A 1 4.23 -10.33 19.18
C MET A 1 5.73 -10.06 19.06
N GLU A 2 6.52 -10.97 19.59
CA GLU A 2 7.92 -10.71 19.91
C GLU A 2 8.80 -10.77 18.66
N HIS A 3 8.44 -11.62 17.69
CA HIS A 3 9.16 -11.75 16.43
C HIS A 3 9.17 -10.48 15.55
N LEU A 4 8.34 -9.47 15.85
CA LEU A 4 8.34 -8.20 15.11
C LEU A 4 9.41 -7.22 15.62
N ILE A 5 10.01 -7.49 16.78
CA ILE A 5 10.95 -6.60 17.47
C ILE A 5 12.23 -7.33 17.94
N PHE A 6 12.31 -8.64 17.73
CA PHE A 6 13.39 -9.49 18.22
C PHE A 6 14.54 -9.55 17.21
N ASP A 7 15.76 -9.27 17.69
CA ASP A 7 16.98 -9.54 16.94
C ASP A 7 17.47 -10.96 17.20
N ALA A 8 17.82 -11.67 16.13
CA ALA A 8 18.08 -13.11 16.15
C ALA A 8 19.56 -13.43 15.94
N ASP A 9 20.37 -13.33 16.98
CA ASP A 9 21.73 -13.87 17.00
C ASP A 9 21.86 -15.03 18.00
N CYS A 10 21.33 -16.18 17.57
CA CYS A 10 21.34 -17.43 18.33
C CYS A 10 21.66 -18.62 17.41
N PRO A 11 22.95 -18.90 17.15
CA PRO A 11 23.38 -19.98 16.27
C PRO A 11 22.98 -21.38 16.79
N GLU A 12 22.93 -21.58 18.10
CA GLU A 12 22.65 -22.89 18.69
C GLU A 12 21.16 -23.27 18.57
N GLU A 13 20.25 -22.33 18.82
CA GLU A 13 18.81 -22.50 18.65
C GLU A 13 18.48 -22.73 17.18
N THR A 14 19.18 -22.04 16.28
CA THR A 14 19.07 -22.27 14.84
C THR A 14 19.50 -23.70 14.48
N LYS A 15 20.67 -24.16 14.95
CA LYS A 15 21.16 -25.52 14.71
C LYS A 15 20.19 -26.56 15.28
N SER A 16 19.72 -26.34 16.51
CA SER A 16 18.73 -27.19 17.18
C SER A 16 17.45 -27.31 16.35
N ALA A 17 16.90 -26.19 15.89
CA ALA A 17 15.71 -26.18 15.04
C ALA A 17 15.93 -26.88 13.69
N VAL A 18 17.14 -26.81 13.11
CA VAL A 18 17.49 -27.50 11.86
C VAL A 18 17.60 -29.01 12.07
N LEU A 19 18.30 -29.46 13.10
CA LEU A 19 18.64 -30.87 13.32
C LEU A 19 17.51 -31.68 13.97
N SER A 20 16.67 -31.06 14.79
CA SER A 20 15.65 -31.78 15.55
C SER A 20 14.50 -32.27 14.64
N PRO A 21 14.00 -33.51 14.80
CA PRO A 21 12.88 -34.03 14.02
C PRO A 21 11.54 -33.38 14.39
N SER A 22 11.40 -32.97 15.64
CA SER A 22 10.29 -32.16 16.17
C SER A 22 10.83 -30.93 16.91
N LEU A 23 10.01 -29.89 17.04
CA LEU A 23 10.36 -28.67 17.76
C LEU A 23 9.59 -28.62 19.08
N ARG A 24 10.31 -28.68 20.20
CA ARG A 24 9.78 -28.51 21.56
C ARG A 24 10.70 -27.60 22.36
N MET A 25 10.14 -26.77 23.23
CA MET A 25 10.95 -25.96 24.15
C MET A 25 10.28 -25.93 25.51
N ASP A 26 11.06 -26.15 26.55
CA ASP A 26 10.62 -26.06 27.93
C ASP A 26 10.97 -24.66 28.46
N TRP A 27 9.96 -23.80 28.61
CA TRP A 27 10.15 -22.43 29.08
C TRP A 27 10.24 -22.32 30.60
N ASP A 28 9.98 -23.40 31.34
CA ASP A 28 9.89 -23.35 32.80
C ASP A 28 11.27 -23.14 33.46
N SER A 29 12.37 -23.37 32.72
CA SER A 29 13.75 -23.20 33.18
C SER A 29 14.48 -21.94 32.67
N GLU A 30 13.90 -21.16 31.74
CA GLU A 30 14.59 -20.04 31.09
C GLU A 30 14.33 -18.68 31.78
N ILE A 31 15.39 -18.10 32.36
CA ILE A 31 15.33 -16.88 33.19
C ILE A 31 15.55 -15.59 32.37
N GLU A 32 16.21 -15.67 31.21
CA GLU A 32 16.58 -14.52 30.36
C GLU A 32 15.65 -14.30 29.14
N LEU A 33 14.35 -14.55 29.33
CA LEU A 33 13.38 -14.44 28.26
C LEU A 33 12.85 -13.03 28.07
N MET A 34 12.66 -12.63 26.82
CA MET A 34 11.96 -11.38 26.50
C MET A 34 10.54 -11.37 27.05
N ASP A 35 10.13 -10.20 27.55
CA ASP A 35 8.77 -9.91 27.95
C ASP A 35 7.78 -9.94 26.77
N PHE A 36 6.52 -10.20 27.07
CA PHE A 36 5.45 -10.15 26.08
C PHE A 36 5.23 -8.74 25.56
N VAL A 37 5.11 -8.62 24.24
CA VAL A 37 4.75 -7.35 23.60
C VAL A 37 3.32 -7.39 23.08
N ALA A 38 2.54 -6.42 23.54
CA ALA A 38 1.12 -6.29 23.21
C ALA A 38 0.92 -6.01 21.71
N PRO A 39 -0.22 -6.44 21.12
CA PRO A 39 -1.27 -7.25 21.74
C PRO A 39 -0.85 -8.70 21.95
N LYS A 40 -1.25 -9.24 23.11
CA LYS A 40 -1.12 -10.66 23.44
C LYS A 40 -2.25 -11.44 22.79
N THR A 41 -1.99 -12.69 22.43
CA THR A 41 -3.01 -13.62 21.94
C THR A 41 -3.06 -14.81 22.88
N LEU A 42 -4.21 -15.06 23.50
CA LEU A 42 -4.41 -16.20 24.39
C LEU A 42 -4.36 -17.50 23.58
N TRP A 43 -3.70 -18.53 24.11
CA TRP A 43 -3.82 -19.89 23.59
C TRP A 43 -5.11 -20.52 24.12
N LEU A 44 -6.00 -20.91 23.21
CA LEU A 44 -7.32 -21.45 23.54
C LEU A 44 -7.31 -22.94 23.89
N ARG A 45 -6.13 -23.55 24.08
CA ARG A 45 -5.94 -24.90 24.64
C ARG A 45 -6.56 -26.03 23.84
N PHE A 46 -6.44 -25.99 22.51
CA PHE A 46 -6.75 -27.14 21.67
C PHE A 46 -5.66 -28.23 21.82
N ASP A 47 -6.04 -29.51 21.71
CA ASP A 47 -5.12 -30.65 21.82
C ASP A 47 -4.29 -30.86 20.52
N HIS A 48 -3.56 -29.82 20.11
CA HIS A 48 -2.79 -29.83 18.86
C HIS A 48 -1.68 -30.90 18.83
N ASN A 49 -1.11 -31.22 19.98
CA ASN A 49 0.00 -32.18 20.07
C ASN A 49 -0.43 -33.60 19.63
N GLU A 50 -1.72 -33.93 19.78
CA GLU A 50 -2.30 -35.22 19.37
C GLU A 50 -2.57 -35.32 17.87
N VAL A 51 -2.61 -34.19 17.15
CA VAL A 51 -2.84 -34.18 15.71
C VAL A 51 -1.53 -34.51 14.98
N PRO A 52 -1.46 -35.57 14.17
CA PRO A 52 -0.23 -35.95 13.47
C PRO A 52 0.16 -34.91 12.41
N LEU A 53 1.45 -34.81 12.11
CA LEU A 53 1.97 -33.98 11.04
C LEU A 53 1.26 -34.32 9.71
N CYS A 54 0.63 -33.33 9.10
CA CYS A 54 -0.12 -33.47 7.86
C CYS A 54 -0.05 -32.19 7.04
N ARG A 55 -0.57 -32.23 5.80
CA ARG A 55 -0.77 -31.01 5.02
C ARG A 55 -1.86 -30.18 5.67
N LEU A 56 -1.78 -28.86 5.52
CA LEU A 56 -2.75 -27.96 6.13
C LEU A 56 -4.21 -28.30 5.77
N ALA A 57 -4.48 -28.66 4.51
CA ALA A 57 -5.81 -29.04 4.05
C ALA A 57 -6.35 -30.34 4.68
N ASP A 58 -5.46 -31.25 5.11
CA ASP A 58 -5.85 -32.52 5.71
C ASP A 58 -6.06 -32.40 7.23
N TYR A 59 -5.61 -31.30 7.84
CA TYR A 59 -5.63 -31.10 9.29
C TYR A 59 -7.02 -31.26 9.92
N PRO A 60 -8.12 -30.69 9.36
CA PRO A 60 -9.45 -30.90 9.94
C PRO A 60 -9.82 -32.37 10.03
N ALA A 61 -9.67 -33.12 8.93
CA ALA A 61 -9.99 -34.55 8.90
C ALA A 61 -9.12 -35.36 9.87
N ARG A 62 -7.82 -35.02 9.98
CA ARG A 62 -6.89 -35.64 10.93
C ARG A 62 -7.25 -35.35 12.40
N ALA A 63 -7.83 -34.21 12.67
CA ALA A 63 -8.36 -33.85 13.99
C ALA A 63 -9.79 -34.35 14.22
N GLY A 64 -10.43 -35.02 13.25
CA GLY A 64 -11.80 -35.53 13.33
C GLY A 64 -12.89 -34.51 12.99
N TRP A 65 -12.55 -33.36 12.41
CA TRP A 65 -13.46 -32.26 12.07
C TRP A 65 -13.87 -32.27 10.60
N ASN A 66 -15.11 -31.86 10.33
CA ASN A 66 -15.66 -31.71 8.99
C ASN A 66 -15.53 -30.25 8.49
N GLU A 67 -14.63 -30.01 7.54
CA GLU A 67 -14.38 -28.68 6.98
C GLU A 67 -15.63 -28.07 6.31
N SER A 68 -16.42 -28.88 5.62
CA SER A 68 -17.63 -28.39 4.93
C SER A 68 -18.69 -27.90 5.92
N HIS A 69 -18.86 -28.59 7.04
CA HIS A 69 -19.76 -28.15 8.10
C HIS A 69 -19.28 -26.84 8.75
N LEU A 70 -17.97 -26.74 9.04
CA LEU A 70 -17.36 -25.49 9.51
C LEU A 70 -17.58 -24.33 8.53
N TRP A 71 -17.39 -24.56 7.23
CA TRP A 71 -17.50 -23.53 6.19
C TRP A 71 -18.93 -22.96 6.11
N ASN A 72 -19.91 -23.83 6.29
CA ASN A 72 -21.33 -23.52 6.24
C ASN A 72 -21.91 -23.08 7.59
N ALA A 73 -21.07 -22.84 8.61
CA ALA A 73 -21.48 -22.47 9.96
C ALA A 73 -22.41 -23.50 10.66
N LYS A 74 -22.31 -24.77 10.27
CA LYS A 74 -22.98 -25.92 10.92
C LYS A 74 -22.06 -26.47 12.02
N PHE A 75 -21.77 -25.65 13.03
CA PHE A 75 -20.72 -25.97 14.01
C PHE A 75 -21.07 -27.18 14.88
N CYS A 76 -22.33 -27.36 15.29
CA CYS A 76 -22.74 -28.53 16.06
C CYS A 76 -22.50 -29.87 15.33
N ASP A 77 -22.57 -29.87 14.00
CA ASP A 77 -22.34 -31.07 13.18
C ASP A 77 -20.87 -31.23 12.77
N ALA A 78 -20.01 -30.26 13.10
CA ALA A 78 -18.64 -30.22 12.60
C ALA A 78 -17.71 -31.22 13.28
N TRP A 79 -18.06 -31.73 14.46
CA TRP A 79 -17.28 -32.71 15.20
C TRP A 79 -18.20 -33.67 15.95
N SER A 80 -17.91 -34.98 15.89
CA SER A 80 -18.78 -36.03 16.45
C SER A 80 -18.91 -35.96 17.97
N GLY A 81 -17.99 -35.29 18.67
CA GLY A 81 -18.04 -35.12 20.13
C GLY A 81 -18.92 -33.96 20.60
N PHE A 82 -19.67 -33.30 19.71
CA PHE A 82 -20.59 -32.21 20.07
C PHE A 82 -22.01 -32.66 20.43
N SER A 83 -22.27 -33.97 20.48
CA SER A 83 -23.55 -34.47 20.98
C SER A 83 -23.78 -34.05 22.43
N ASP A 84 -24.90 -33.39 22.69
CA ASP A 84 -25.41 -33.01 24.02
C ASP A 84 -24.54 -32.05 24.85
N ILE A 85 -23.62 -31.28 24.24
CA ILE A 85 -22.84 -30.26 24.95
C ILE A 85 -23.44 -28.84 24.81
N PRO A 86 -23.23 -27.94 25.79
CA PRO A 86 -23.69 -26.56 25.71
C PRO A 86 -23.08 -25.79 24.54
N ILE A 87 -23.86 -24.91 23.92
CA ILE A 87 -23.42 -24.04 22.81
C ILE A 87 -22.17 -23.23 23.18
N SER A 88 -22.06 -22.76 24.42
CA SER A 88 -20.87 -22.03 24.89
C SER A 88 -19.58 -22.86 24.82
N GLU A 89 -19.66 -24.17 25.04
CA GLU A 89 -18.53 -25.08 24.91
C GLU A 89 -18.23 -25.37 23.43
N VAL A 90 -19.26 -25.55 22.59
CA VAL A 90 -19.11 -25.65 21.12
C VAL A 90 -18.33 -24.45 20.59
N VAL A 91 -18.74 -23.24 20.98
CA VAL A 91 -18.08 -21.98 20.60
C VAL A 91 -16.59 -21.99 20.95
N GLY A 92 -16.26 -22.31 22.21
CA GLY A 92 -14.88 -22.37 22.67
C GLY A 92 -14.03 -23.40 21.92
N ARG A 93 -14.59 -24.59 21.66
CA ARG A 93 -13.91 -25.67 20.93
C ARG A 93 -13.72 -25.35 19.45
N VAL A 94 -14.69 -24.70 18.81
CA VAL A 94 -14.57 -24.25 17.42
C VAL A 94 -13.48 -23.20 17.28
N ALA A 95 -13.47 -22.20 18.17
CA ALA A 95 -12.45 -21.15 18.14
C ALA A 95 -11.04 -21.71 18.42
N SER A 96 -10.90 -22.60 19.39
CA SER A 96 -9.61 -23.24 19.70
C SER A 96 -9.11 -24.14 18.57
N PHE A 97 -10.02 -24.88 17.91
CA PHE A 97 -9.71 -25.65 16.71
C PHE A 97 -9.19 -24.77 15.57
N PHE A 98 -9.90 -23.68 15.24
CA PHE A 98 -9.44 -22.76 14.19
C PHE A 98 -8.09 -22.12 14.53
N GLN A 99 -7.86 -21.77 15.79
CA GLN A 99 -6.56 -21.26 16.22
C GLN A 99 -5.45 -22.30 16.00
N ALA A 100 -5.66 -23.54 16.42
CA ALA A 100 -4.67 -24.60 16.26
C ALA A 100 -4.40 -24.94 14.79
N TRP A 101 -5.46 -25.09 14.00
CA TRP A 101 -5.37 -25.42 12.58
C TRP A 101 -4.63 -24.34 11.79
N LEU A 102 -5.08 -23.09 11.89
CA LEU A 102 -4.59 -22.00 11.04
C LEU A 102 -3.28 -21.39 11.55
N PHE A 103 -2.89 -21.66 12.80
CA PHE A 103 -1.60 -21.24 13.35
C PHE A 103 -0.58 -22.40 13.33
N PHE A 104 -0.79 -23.43 14.15
CA PHE A 104 0.18 -24.52 14.27
C PHE A 104 0.15 -25.43 13.05
N GLY A 105 -1.04 -25.82 12.55
CA GLY A 105 -1.15 -26.63 11.33
C GLY A 105 -0.49 -25.96 10.12
N LEU A 106 -0.62 -24.63 9.98
CA LEU A 106 0.06 -23.88 8.92
C LEU A 106 1.58 -23.96 9.07
N LEU A 107 2.09 -23.71 10.28
CA LEU A 107 3.51 -23.71 10.54
C LEU A 107 4.13 -25.11 10.36
N GLU A 108 3.46 -26.15 10.85
CA GLU A 108 3.88 -27.55 10.67
C GLU A 108 3.92 -27.97 9.20
N SER A 109 2.88 -27.60 8.42
CA SER A 109 2.81 -27.88 6.98
C SER A 109 3.96 -27.21 6.22
N VAL A 110 4.23 -25.93 6.52
CA VAL A 110 5.29 -25.15 5.87
C VAL A 110 6.68 -25.65 6.24
N VAL A 111 6.94 -25.87 7.53
CA VAL A 111 8.25 -26.28 8.05
C VAL A 111 8.52 -27.75 7.75
N GLY A 112 7.46 -28.55 7.66
CA GLY A 112 7.50 -30.00 7.45
C GLY A 112 8.09 -30.74 8.66
N LYS A 113 7.72 -30.31 9.87
CA LYS A 113 8.10 -30.89 11.16
C LYS A 113 6.93 -30.73 12.15
N LYS A 114 6.83 -31.65 13.12
CA LYS A 114 5.90 -31.51 14.25
C LYS A 114 6.40 -30.43 15.20
N ILE A 115 5.50 -29.58 15.68
CA ILE A 115 5.78 -28.45 16.58
C ILE A 115 4.86 -28.59 17.78
N GLU A 116 5.44 -28.81 18.96
CA GLU A 116 4.66 -28.86 20.19
C GLU A 116 4.15 -27.45 20.56
N THR A 117 2.95 -27.39 21.15
CA THR A 117 2.38 -26.13 21.64
C THR A 117 3.31 -25.38 22.57
N SER A 118 4.08 -26.10 23.40
CA SER A 118 5.11 -25.56 24.29
C SER A 118 6.11 -24.66 23.54
N TYR A 119 6.46 -24.96 22.28
CA TYR A 119 7.43 -24.17 21.52
C TYR A 119 6.96 -22.73 21.20
N PHE A 120 5.64 -22.49 21.22
CA PHE A 120 5.02 -21.19 20.94
C PHE A 120 4.03 -20.73 22.01
N VAL A 121 3.90 -21.41 23.14
CA VAL A 121 2.96 -21.04 24.21
C VAL A 121 3.73 -20.88 25.52
N ARG A 122 3.59 -19.72 26.15
CA ARG A 122 4.14 -19.41 27.46
C ARG A 122 3.12 -18.63 28.27
N GLN A 123 2.96 -18.97 29.56
CA GLN A 123 1.99 -18.29 30.45
C GLN A 123 0.58 -18.18 29.82
N GLY A 124 0.14 -19.22 29.10
CA GLY A 124 -1.17 -19.28 28.43
C GLY A 124 -1.31 -18.40 27.18
N HIS A 125 -0.26 -17.74 26.70
CA HIS A 125 -0.29 -16.87 25.53
C HIS A 125 0.65 -17.37 24.43
N LEU A 126 0.32 -17.06 23.18
CA LEU A 126 1.22 -17.28 22.05
C LEU A 126 2.48 -16.40 22.22
N TYR A 127 3.64 -17.04 22.23
CA TYR A 127 4.98 -16.45 22.37
C TYR A 127 5.81 -16.81 21.15
N THR A 128 6.17 -15.79 20.36
CA THR A 128 6.63 -16.01 18.97
C THR A 128 8.12 -15.78 18.73
N ARG A 129 8.93 -15.63 19.79
CA ARG A 129 10.39 -15.46 19.70
C ARG A 129 11.06 -16.51 18.79
N ASN A 130 10.62 -17.77 18.92
CA ASN A 130 11.21 -18.89 18.19
C ASN A 130 10.79 -19.02 16.72
N LEU A 131 9.92 -18.13 16.22
CA LEU A 131 9.44 -18.17 14.84
C LEU A 131 10.59 -18.06 13.83
N HIS A 132 11.58 -17.21 14.14
CA HIS A 132 12.77 -17.04 13.31
C HIS A 132 13.50 -18.36 13.07
N PHE A 133 13.84 -19.08 14.16
CA PHE A 133 14.58 -20.35 14.10
C PHE A 133 13.81 -21.42 13.34
N CYS A 134 12.50 -21.47 13.58
CA CYS A 134 11.59 -22.39 12.92
C CYS A 134 11.58 -22.20 11.40
N LEU A 135 11.39 -20.96 10.92
CA LEU A 135 11.38 -20.65 9.49
C LEU A 135 12.78 -20.76 8.86
N GLN A 136 13.83 -20.43 9.59
CA GLN A 136 15.20 -20.59 9.12
C GLN A 136 15.53 -22.07 8.86
N SER A 137 15.00 -22.99 9.67
CA SER A 137 15.14 -24.43 9.42
C SER A 137 14.60 -24.84 8.04
N LYS A 138 13.47 -24.27 7.61
CA LYS A 138 12.90 -24.49 6.28
C LYS A 138 13.78 -23.87 5.18
N VAL A 139 14.32 -22.68 5.40
CA VAL A 139 15.24 -22.03 4.45
C VAL A 139 16.47 -22.89 4.18
N PHE A 140 17.08 -23.45 5.22
CA PHE A 140 18.22 -24.38 5.05
C PHE A 140 17.84 -25.60 4.21
N ARG A 141 16.68 -26.22 4.47
CA ARG A 141 16.20 -27.37 3.68
C ARG A 141 15.96 -27.02 2.21
N ILE A 142 15.38 -25.86 1.93
CA ILE A 142 15.15 -25.39 0.55
C ILE A 142 16.48 -25.14 -0.17
N ARG A 143 17.45 -24.52 0.50
CA ARG A 143 18.77 -24.25 -0.08
C ARG A 143 19.58 -25.52 -0.32
N ALA A 144 19.39 -26.55 0.51
CA ALA A 144 20.04 -27.85 0.35
C ALA A 144 19.47 -28.68 -0.82
N ASP A 145 18.22 -28.44 -1.24
CA ASP A 145 17.60 -29.09 -2.40
C ASP A 145 16.98 -28.06 -3.37
N PRO A 146 17.79 -27.46 -4.26
CA PRO A 146 17.32 -26.51 -5.25
C PRO A 146 16.27 -27.07 -6.22
N THR A 147 16.25 -28.39 -6.45
CA THR A 147 15.30 -29.03 -7.38
C THR A 147 13.87 -29.01 -6.84
N ALA A 148 13.70 -28.93 -5.52
CA ALA A 148 12.41 -28.86 -4.87
C ALA A 148 11.79 -27.45 -4.83
N LYS A 149 12.52 -26.38 -5.22
CA LYS A 149 12.06 -24.99 -5.07
C LYS A 149 10.67 -24.73 -5.65
N ALA A 150 10.40 -25.18 -6.87
CA ALA A 150 9.12 -24.97 -7.53
C ALA A 150 7.96 -25.68 -6.81
N ARG A 151 8.19 -26.93 -6.40
CA ARG A 151 7.22 -27.71 -5.62
C ARG A 151 6.94 -27.05 -4.27
N VAL A 152 7.99 -26.68 -3.53
CA VAL A 152 7.86 -26.04 -2.22
C VAL A 152 7.19 -24.67 -2.32
N ASN A 153 7.51 -23.87 -3.35
CA ASN A 153 6.83 -22.60 -3.60
C ASN A 153 5.32 -22.84 -3.76
N LYS A 154 4.93 -23.81 -4.60
CA LYS A 154 3.52 -24.15 -4.82
C LYS A 154 2.83 -24.63 -3.55
N GLU A 155 3.47 -25.47 -2.75
CA GLU A 155 2.92 -25.97 -1.49
C GLU A 155 2.67 -24.84 -0.48
N ILE A 156 3.67 -23.96 -0.25
CA ILE A 156 3.51 -22.80 0.64
C ILE A 156 2.38 -21.89 0.15
N GLN A 157 2.31 -21.64 -1.16
CA GLN A 157 1.25 -20.80 -1.73
C GLN A 157 -0.15 -21.40 -1.51
N LEU A 158 -0.31 -22.72 -1.65
CA LEU A 158 -1.59 -23.40 -1.38
C LEU A 158 -1.99 -23.27 0.09
N ASP A 159 -1.05 -23.46 1.01
CA ASP A 159 -1.30 -23.37 2.44
C ASP A 159 -1.69 -21.95 2.86
N VAL A 160 -0.93 -20.94 2.42
CA VAL A 160 -1.20 -19.54 2.73
C VAL A 160 -2.53 -19.09 2.11
N ARG A 161 -2.86 -19.53 0.88
CA ARG A 161 -4.17 -19.26 0.26
C ARG A 161 -5.32 -19.91 1.03
N LEU A 162 -5.12 -21.10 1.59
CA LEU A 162 -6.14 -21.73 2.44
C LEU A 162 -6.42 -20.86 3.67
N VAL A 163 -5.38 -20.39 4.35
CA VAL A 163 -5.53 -19.50 5.50
C VAL A 163 -6.19 -18.18 5.11
N HIS A 164 -5.79 -17.58 4.00
CA HIS A 164 -6.40 -16.37 3.46
C HIS A 164 -7.91 -16.52 3.26
N ARG A 165 -8.36 -17.62 2.64
CA ARG A 165 -9.80 -17.91 2.44
C ARG A 165 -10.58 -17.94 3.75
N TRP A 166 -10.04 -18.58 4.79
CA TRP A 166 -10.70 -18.64 6.11
C TRP A 166 -10.73 -17.28 6.81
N VAL A 167 -9.63 -16.52 6.76
CA VAL A 167 -9.58 -15.15 7.30
C VAL A 167 -10.59 -14.24 6.60
N THR A 168 -10.73 -14.34 5.28
CA THR A 168 -11.76 -13.62 4.52
C THR A 168 -13.16 -14.04 4.97
N ARG A 169 -13.40 -15.34 5.22
CA ARG A 169 -14.67 -15.84 5.73
C ARG A 169 -15.00 -15.29 7.12
N PHE A 170 -14.04 -15.27 8.04
CA PHE A 170 -14.23 -14.67 9.38
C PHE A 170 -14.54 -13.18 9.29
N THR A 171 -13.85 -12.46 8.39
CA THR A 171 -14.13 -11.05 8.14
C THR A 171 -15.55 -10.85 7.63
N ALA A 172 -16.00 -11.67 6.68
CA ALA A 172 -17.36 -11.62 6.17
C ALA A 172 -18.39 -11.90 7.28
N TRP A 173 -18.18 -12.92 8.10
CA TRP A 173 -19.03 -13.23 9.25
C TRP A 173 -19.11 -12.11 10.28
N SER A 174 -18.02 -11.37 10.50
CA SER A 174 -18.00 -10.21 11.40
C SER A 174 -18.73 -8.97 10.85
N HIS A 175 -19.16 -8.97 9.58
CA HIS A 175 -19.91 -7.86 8.99
C HIS A 175 -21.28 -7.69 9.68
N SER A 176 -21.76 -6.45 9.83
CA SER A 176 -23.02 -6.13 10.53
C SER A 176 -24.27 -6.83 9.96
N SER A 177 -24.22 -7.21 8.69
CA SER A 177 -25.29 -7.96 8.02
C SER A 177 -25.35 -9.44 8.39
N PHE A 178 -24.26 -10.02 8.87
CA PHE A 178 -24.15 -11.47 9.15
C PHE A 178 -23.89 -11.76 10.63
N LYS A 179 -23.17 -10.87 11.33
CA LYS A 179 -22.85 -10.99 12.75
C LYS A 179 -24.07 -11.34 13.62
N PRO A 180 -25.23 -10.66 13.51
CA PRO A 180 -26.39 -10.98 14.35
C PRO A 180 -26.91 -12.41 14.17
N LYS A 181 -26.79 -13.02 12.98
CA LYS A 181 -27.27 -14.38 12.71
C LYS A 181 -26.36 -15.41 13.38
N ILE A 182 -25.05 -15.26 13.22
CA ILE A 182 -24.08 -16.16 13.86
C ILE A 182 -24.13 -16.02 15.38
N GLU A 183 -24.23 -14.80 15.90
CA GLU A 183 -24.30 -14.54 17.35
C GLU A 183 -25.62 -15.02 17.99
N ALA A 184 -26.70 -15.14 17.21
CA ALA A 184 -27.95 -15.71 17.70
C ALA A 184 -27.82 -17.21 18.00
N ASP A 185 -27.14 -17.95 17.12
CA ASP A 185 -26.95 -19.39 17.24
C ASP A 185 -25.70 -19.74 18.09
N TYR A 186 -24.67 -18.90 18.05
CA TYR A 186 -23.35 -19.13 18.62
C TYR A 186 -22.80 -17.86 19.31
N PRO A 187 -23.39 -17.43 20.44
CA PRO A 187 -23.03 -16.19 21.11
C PRO A 187 -21.56 -16.18 21.57
N GLY A 188 -20.84 -15.11 21.24
CA GLY A 188 -19.44 -14.89 21.59
C GLY A 188 -18.42 -15.52 20.64
N LEU A 189 -18.86 -16.32 19.66
CA LEU A 189 -17.95 -17.00 18.72
C LEU A 189 -17.12 -16.01 17.91
N LEU A 190 -17.77 -14.98 17.34
CA LEU A 190 -17.05 -14.04 16.50
C LEU A 190 -16.05 -13.26 17.34
N ASP A 191 -16.40 -12.87 18.57
CA ASP A 191 -15.45 -12.17 19.43
C ASP A 191 -14.18 -13.01 19.68
N GLN A 192 -14.31 -14.32 19.95
CA GLN A 192 -13.14 -15.22 20.08
C GLN A 192 -12.35 -15.38 18.78
N LEU A 193 -13.03 -15.54 17.63
CA LEU A 193 -12.36 -15.61 16.32
C LEU A 193 -11.61 -14.31 16.01
N GLU A 194 -12.20 -13.15 16.31
CA GLU A 194 -11.58 -11.85 16.12
C GLU A 194 -10.34 -11.63 17.00
N ASP A 195 -10.22 -12.32 18.14
CA ASP A 195 -9.03 -12.27 19.02
C ASP A 195 -7.85 -13.10 18.50
N ILE A 196 -8.11 -14.20 17.77
CA ILE A 196 -7.05 -15.10 17.26
C ILE A 196 -6.55 -14.73 15.87
N VAL A 197 -7.40 -14.16 15.02
CA VAL A 197 -7.08 -13.83 13.62
C VAL A 197 -5.84 -12.93 13.46
N PRO A 198 -5.60 -11.91 14.30
CA PRO A 198 -4.38 -11.13 14.22
C PRO A 198 -3.09 -11.96 14.32
N ALA A 199 -3.05 -13.02 15.11
CA ALA A 199 -1.88 -13.89 15.21
C ALA A 199 -1.68 -14.75 13.96
N ILE A 200 -2.77 -15.25 13.40
CA ILE A 200 -2.79 -16.07 12.18
C ILE A 200 -2.28 -15.25 10.99
N ILE A 201 -2.75 -14.01 10.83
CA ILE A 201 -2.33 -13.14 9.71
C ILE A 201 -0.84 -12.82 9.80
N ARG A 202 -0.33 -12.48 10.99
CA ARG A 202 1.11 -12.19 11.17
C ARG A 202 1.99 -13.38 10.83
N LEU A 203 1.58 -14.58 11.24
CA LEU A 203 2.27 -15.81 10.88
C LEU A 203 2.30 -16.00 9.35
N ALA A 204 1.16 -15.81 8.68
CA ALA A 204 1.07 -15.94 7.23
C ALA A 204 1.93 -14.90 6.50
N GLU A 205 1.95 -13.64 6.95
CA GLU A 205 2.82 -12.59 6.40
C GLU A 205 4.32 -12.90 6.62
N ALA A 206 4.69 -13.48 7.77
CA ALA A 206 6.06 -13.92 8.05
C ALA A 206 6.50 -15.09 7.16
N ILE A 207 5.62 -16.06 6.92
CA ILE A 207 5.86 -17.17 5.99
C ILE A 207 6.03 -16.66 4.56
N GLU A 208 5.17 -15.73 4.13
CA GLU A 208 5.29 -15.11 2.81
C GLU A 208 6.60 -14.35 2.66
N GLN A 209 7.04 -13.63 3.68
CA GLN A 209 8.34 -12.96 3.66
C GLN A 209 9.49 -13.98 3.56
N THR A 210 9.45 -15.06 4.33
CA THR A 210 10.44 -16.15 4.23
C THR A 210 10.46 -16.74 2.82
N ARG A 211 9.28 -16.95 2.22
CA ARG A 211 9.11 -17.47 0.86
C ARG A 211 9.75 -16.53 -0.17
N LEU A 212 9.40 -15.25 -0.13
CA LEU A 212 9.95 -14.23 -1.02
C LEU A 212 11.46 -14.09 -0.89
N PHE A 213 11.99 -14.16 0.32
CA PHE A 213 13.44 -14.12 0.56
C PHE A 213 14.17 -15.34 -0.03
N THR A 214 13.56 -16.53 0.06
CA THR A 214 14.25 -17.79 -0.27
C THR A 214 14.04 -18.25 -1.71
N LEU A 215 12.89 -17.92 -2.29
CA LEU A 215 12.41 -18.41 -3.59
C LEU A 215 12.22 -17.25 -4.57
N GLN A 216 13.18 -16.32 -4.61
CA GLN A 216 13.15 -15.12 -5.45
C GLN A 216 13.06 -15.43 -6.96
N ASP A 217 13.57 -16.59 -7.36
CA ASP A 217 13.58 -17.10 -8.74
C ASP A 217 12.28 -17.81 -9.15
N GLN A 218 11.30 -17.91 -8.24
CA GLN A 218 10.08 -18.67 -8.47
C GLN A 218 8.87 -17.74 -8.73
N PRO A 219 7.84 -18.22 -9.45
CA PRO A 219 6.65 -17.42 -9.74
C PRO A 219 6.02 -16.84 -8.48
N PHE A 220 5.73 -15.53 -8.53
CA PHE A 220 5.06 -14.81 -7.47
C PHE A 220 3.58 -15.22 -7.38
N MET A 221 3.06 -15.37 -6.15
CA MET A 221 1.68 -15.81 -5.89
C MET A 221 0.62 -14.75 -6.25
N GLY A 222 1.05 -13.52 -6.54
CA GLY A 222 0.21 -12.33 -6.43
C GLY A 222 0.12 -11.85 -4.97
N THR A 223 -0.26 -10.59 -4.77
CA THR A 223 -0.43 -10.02 -3.42
C THR A 223 -1.76 -10.46 -2.84
N LEU A 224 -1.74 -11.17 -1.70
CA LEU A 224 -2.96 -11.50 -0.96
C LEU A 224 -3.38 -10.31 -0.09
N SER A 225 -4.65 -9.88 -0.24
CA SER A 225 -5.21 -8.81 0.58
C SER A 225 -5.73 -9.38 1.91
N TRP A 226 -4.91 -9.30 2.96
CA TRP A 226 -5.34 -9.62 4.32
C TRP A 226 -6.25 -8.54 4.87
N VAL A 227 -7.30 -8.93 5.59
CA VAL A 227 -8.23 -7.99 6.24
C VAL A 227 -8.50 -8.48 7.65
N TYR A 228 -8.32 -7.59 8.63
CA TYR A 228 -8.75 -7.86 9.99
C TYR A 228 -10.28 -7.81 10.10
N PRO A 229 -10.89 -8.72 10.88
CA PRO A 229 -12.29 -8.62 11.26
C PRO A 229 -12.66 -7.26 11.89
N PHE A 230 -13.94 -6.89 11.83
CA PHE A 230 -14.39 -5.51 12.06
C PHE A 230 -14.07 -4.98 13.47
N ARG A 231 -14.27 -5.75 14.55
CA ARG A 231 -13.92 -5.37 15.93
C ARG A 231 -12.41 -5.24 16.08
N ALA A 232 -11.63 -6.21 15.61
CA ALA A 232 -10.16 -6.17 15.67
C ALA A 232 -9.60 -4.92 14.96
N ARG A 233 -10.09 -4.61 13.76
CA ARG A 233 -9.74 -3.38 13.01
C ARG A 233 -10.14 -2.12 13.77
N LYS A 234 -11.32 -2.10 14.39
CA LYS A 234 -11.79 -0.99 15.21
C LYS A 234 -10.88 -0.77 16.42
N VAL A 235 -10.52 -1.83 17.15
CA VAL A 235 -9.64 -1.75 18.33
C VAL A 235 -8.27 -1.18 17.96
N ARG A 236 -7.62 -1.70 16.91
CA ARG A 236 -6.33 -1.16 16.44
C ARG A 236 -6.43 0.33 16.09
N LYS A 237 -7.49 0.72 15.38
CA LYS A 237 -7.73 2.13 15.02
C LYS A 237 -7.88 3.04 16.26
N HIS A 238 -8.54 2.57 17.32
CA HIS A 238 -8.65 3.35 18.56
C HIS A 238 -7.30 3.51 19.25
N ARG A 239 -6.45 2.47 19.26
CA ARG A 239 -5.09 2.55 19.81
C ARG A 239 -4.21 3.55 19.06
N LEU A 240 -4.23 3.52 17.72
CA LEU A 240 -3.51 4.51 16.91
C LEU A 240 -3.99 5.94 17.20
N LYS A 241 -5.30 6.17 17.30
CA LYS A 241 -5.85 7.48 17.69
C LYS A 241 -5.39 7.91 19.08
N ALA A 242 -5.36 7.00 20.05
CA ALA A 242 -4.86 7.30 21.39
C ALA A 242 -3.37 7.66 21.41
N LEU A 243 -2.60 7.18 20.43
CA LEU A 243 -1.20 7.55 20.20
C LEU A 243 -1.04 8.84 19.36
N GLY A 244 -2.11 9.58 19.09
CA GLY A 244 -2.08 10.87 18.39
C GLY A 244 -2.12 10.78 16.86
N TRP A 245 -2.33 9.60 16.27
CA TRP A 245 -2.35 9.42 14.81
C TRP A 245 -3.62 9.97 14.18
N CYS A 246 -3.48 10.80 13.15
CA CYS A 246 -4.62 11.44 12.51
C CYS A 246 -5.36 10.49 11.53
N PRO A 247 -6.63 10.75 11.16
CA PRO A 247 -7.38 9.89 10.26
C PRO A 247 -6.72 9.63 8.90
N PHE A 248 -5.95 10.60 8.39
CA PHE A 248 -5.22 10.48 7.13
C PHE A 248 -4.08 9.46 7.24
N GLN A 249 -3.20 9.62 8.23
CA GLN A 249 -2.07 8.70 8.46
C GLN A 249 -2.54 7.27 8.73
N ILE A 250 -3.65 7.11 9.46
CA ILE A 250 -4.24 5.79 9.70
C ILE A 250 -4.71 5.15 8.38
N MET A 251 -5.33 5.93 7.48
CA MET A 251 -5.76 5.41 6.18
C MET A 251 -4.57 5.11 5.27
N LEU A 252 -3.55 5.96 5.25
CA LEU A 252 -2.28 5.72 4.55
C LEU A 252 -1.73 4.33 4.93
N LEU A 253 -1.53 4.09 6.23
CA LEU A 253 -1.05 2.80 6.72
C LEU A 253 -1.98 1.62 6.36
N GLN A 254 -3.30 1.82 6.41
CA GLN A 254 -4.25 0.75 6.08
C GLN A 254 -4.21 0.31 4.62
N ASP A 255 -3.90 1.23 3.71
CA ASP A 255 -3.99 0.98 2.26
C ASP A 255 -2.61 0.72 1.62
N THR A 256 -1.50 0.96 2.33
CA THR A 256 -0.14 0.84 1.76
C THR A 256 0.81 -0.10 2.49
N VAL A 257 0.55 -0.48 3.75
CA VAL A 257 1.39 -1.43 4.49
C VAL A 257 0.60 -2.66 4.96
N ASN A 258 1.32 -3.73 5.26
CA ASN A 258 0.73 -4.97 5.74
C ASN A 258 0.30 -4.89 7.22
N HIS A 259 -0.43 -5.90 7.70
CA HIS A 259 -1.01 -5.86 9.04
C HIS A 259 0.04 -6.03 10.15
N SER A 260 1.10 -6.80 9.92
CA SER A 260 2.24 -6.91 10.84
C SER A 260 2.93 -5.56 11.07
N THR A 261 3.13 -4.77 10.01
CA THR A 261 3.73 -3.42 10.11
C THR A 261 2.85 -2.49 10.93
N MET A 262 1.53 -2.52 10.71
CA MET A 262 0.62 -1.72 11.53
C MET A 262 0.64 -2.12 13.01
N ASP A 263 0.66 -3.43 13.31
CA ASP A 263 0.74 -3.91 14.69
C ASP A 263 2.08 -3.57 15.33
N TRP A 264 3.17 -3.63 14.57
CA TRP A 264 4.49 -3.18 15.01
C TRP A 264 4.50 -1.68 15.36
N ILE A 265 3.88 -0.81 14.54
CA ILE A 265 3.76 0.63 14.85
C ILE A 265 2.99 0.84 16.16
N VAL A 266 1.88 0.13 16.37
CA VAL A 266 1.10 0.21 17.61
C VAL A 266 1.92 -0.27 18.81
N ALA A 267 2.63 -1.39 18.65
CA ALA A 267 3.46 -1.99 19.70
C ALA A 267 4.69 -1.13 20.06
N SER A 268 5.24 -0.41 19.08
CA SER A 268 6.39 0.49 19.28
C SER A 268 6.05 1.72 20.13
N GLY A 269 4.77 2.01 20.34
CA GLY A 269 4.33 3.11 21.21
C GLY A 269 4.64 4.51 20.70
N VAL A 270 4.97 4.66 19.40
CA VAL A 270 5.34 5.96 18.82
C VAL A 270 4.16 6.94 18.92
N GLN A 271 4.38 8.01 19.68
CA GLN A 271 3.43 9.10 19.84
C GLN A 271 3.60 10.14 18.74
N GLN A 272 2.48 10.47 18.08
CA GLN A 272 2.41 11.57 17.12
C GLN A 272 1.92 12.84 17.81
N SER A 273 2.44 13.99 17.36
CA SER A 273 1.94 15.29 17.80
C SER A 273 0.51 15.47 17.30
N SER A 274 -0.42 15.80 18.20
CA SER A 274 -1.80 16.14 17.84
C SER A 274 -1.93 17.53 17.21
N VAL A 275 -0.93 18.40 17.38
CA VAL A 275 -0.94 19.79 16.90
C VAL A 275 -1.11 19.84 15.38
N GLY A 276 -2.15 20.54 14.93
CA GLY A 276 -2.48 20.75 13.52
C GLY A 276 -3.20 19.57 12.85
N HIS A 277 -3.57 18.54 13.61
CA HIS A 277 -4.22 17.33 13.08
C HIS A 277 -5.71 17.21 13.45
N GLU A 278 -6.28 18.23 14.09
CA GLU A 278 -7.60 18.21 14.72
C GLU A 278 -8.74 18.02 13.70
N ILE A 279 -8.56 18.59 12.50
CA ILE A 279 -9.54 18.57 11.40
C ILE A 279 -9.12 17.68 10.23
N CYS A 280 -8.13 16.81 10.42
CA CYS A 280 -7.69 15.86 9.40
C CYS A 280 -8.82 14.91 8.98
N THR A 281 -8.92 14.66 7.68
CA THR A 281 -9.89 13.70 7.11
C THR A 281 -9.17 12.42 6.68
N LYS A 282 -9.90 11.47 6.09
CA LYS A 282 -9.30 10.24 5.53
C LYS A 282 -8.45 10.51 4.28
N THR A 283 -8.64 11.66 3.63
CA THR A 283 -8.05 11.99 2.34
C THR A 283 -7.18 13.25 2.38
N GLN A 284 -7.19 13.99 3.48
CA GLN A 284 -6.39 15.20 3.66
C GLN A 284 -5.82 15.30 5.07
N CYS A 285 -4.55 15.70 5.15
CA CYS A 285 -3.86 16.03 6.39
C CYS A 285 -3.81 17.55 6.57
N ALA A 286 -4.58 18.09 7.53
CA ALA A 286 -4.70 19.52 7.78
C ALA A 286 -3.36 20.18 8.11
N ARG A 287 -2.52 19.55 8.94
CA ARG A 287 -1.17 20.05 9.29
C ARG A 287 -0.30 20.32 8.06
N ASN A 288 -0.45 19.50 7.02
CA ASN A 288 0.37 19.59 5.82
C ASN A 288 -0.20 20.56 4.78
N ASN A 289 -1.43 21.05 4.99
CA ASN A 289 -2.08 22.03 4.15
C ASN A 289 -1.91 23.43 4.75
N ILE A 290 -0.85 24.12 4.33
CA ILE A 290 -0.48 25.43 4.86
C ILE A 290 -1.30 26.50 4.17
N ASP A 291 -1.89 27.40 4.96
CA ASP A 291 -2.48 28.63 4.46
C ASP A 291 -1.39 29.70 4.32
N ASN A 292 -1.10 30.08 3.08
CA ASN A 292 -0.09 31.09 2.75
C ASN A 292 -0.36 32.46 3.41
N ASN A 293 -1.62 32.78 3.74
CA ASN A 293 -1.95 34.08 4.35
C ASN A 293 -1.60 34.15 5.84
N THR A 294 -1.59 33.00 6.52
CA THR A 294 -1.36 32.91 7.97
C THR A 294 -0.02 32.28 8.32
N TYR A 295 0.72 31.79 7.31
CA TYR A 295 2.00 31.15 7.48
C TYR A 295 3.07 32.09 8.07
N LYS A 296 3.81 31.57 9.06
CA LYS A 296 4.97 32.24 9.67
C LYS A 296 6.19 31.32 9.63
N GLN A 297 7.30 31.85 9.14
CA GLN A 297 8.59 31.14 9.17
C GLN A 297 9.03 30.93 10.63
N SER A 298 9.64 29.78 10.90
CA SER A 298 10.21 29.47 12.21
C SER A 298 11.59 30.11 12.38
N HIS A 299 11.96 30.39 13.62
CA HIS A 299 13.31 30.79 14.00
C HIS A 299 14.05 29.64 14.68
N VAL A 300 15.39 29.68 14.64
CA VAL A 300 16.27 28.84 15.48
C VAL A 300 17.09 29.66 16.47
N CYS A 301 17.00 30.99 16.39
CA CYS A 301 17.57 31.92 17.34
C CYS A 301 16.57 32.27 18.45
N GLU A 302 17.07 32.62 19.64
CA GLU A 302 16.23 33.04 20.76
C GLU A 302 15.60 34.43 20.54
N ASN A 303 16.31 35.35 19.87
CA ASN A 303 15.83 36.71 19.64
C ASN A 303 15.21 36.86 18.23
N GLU A 304 13.97 36.42 18.09
CA GLU A 304 13.21 36.49 16.82
C GLU A 304 13.04 37.93 16.30
N VAL A 305 12.92 38.91 17.19
CA VAL A 305 12.68 40.33 16.83
C VAL A 305 13.88 40.94 16.10
N SER A 306 15.09 40.52 16.46
CA SER A 306 16.32 40.99 15.82
C SER A 306 16.73 40.19 14.59
N CYS A 307 16.05 39.08 14.31
CA CYS A 307 16.39 38.20 13.20
C CYS A 307 15.95 38.81 11.87
N LEU A 308 16.90 39.25 11.06
CA LEU A 308 16.63 39.88 9.77
C LEU A 308 16.18 38.86 8.72
N LYS A 309 15.48 39.34 7.70
CA LYS A 309 15.19 38.58 6.47
C LYS A 309 16.37 38.71 5.51
N MET A 310 16.81 37.59 4.98
CA MET A 310 17.77 37.52 3.88
C MET A 310 17.05 37.27 2.57
N ILE A 311 17.08 38.27 1.71
CA ILE A 311 16.42 38.28 0.40
C ILE A 311 17.52 38.22 -0.67
N PRO A 312 17.46 37.27 -1.61
CA PRO A 312 18.44 37.18 -2.69
C PRO A 312 18.20 38.28 -3.76
N PRO A 313 19.21 38.63 -4.57
CA PRO A 313 19.04 39.52 -5.72
C PRO A 313 18.02 38.99 -6.76
N VAL A 314 16.73 39.33 -6.60
CA VAL A 314 15.60 38.80 -7.41
C VAL A 314 15.77 39.06 -8.90
N SER A 315 16.25 40.23 -9.30
CA SER A 315 16.52 40.55 -10.72
C SER A 315 17.49 39.57 -11.36
N LYS A 316 18.55 39.21 -10.64
CA LYS A 316 19.56 38.25 -11.11
C LYS A 316 18.98 36.85 -11.25
N ILE A 317 18.09 36.44 -10.33
CA ILE A 317 17.38 35.16 -10.44
C ILE A 317 16.51 35.13 -11.70
N MET A 318 15.74 36.19 -11.95
CA MET A 318 14.90 36.29 -13.16
C MET A 318 15.74 36.17 -14.44
N ASP A 319 16.86 36.90 -14.52
CA ASP A 319 17.75 36.84 -15.69
C ASP A 319 18.29 35.43 -15.94
N ILE A 320 18.68 34.72 -14.87
CA ILE A 320 19.17 33.34 -14.95
C ILE A 320 18.10 32.39 -15.47
N LEU A 321 16.88 32.48 -14.93
CA LEU A 321 15.75 31.64 -15.34
C LEU A 321 15.30 31.94 -16.77
N ILE A 322 15.35 33.21 -17.19
CA ILE A 322 15.05 33.60 -18.58
C ILE A 322 16.01 32.92 -19.56
N ASN A 323 17.29 32.81 -19.18
CA ASN A 323 18.35 32.16 -19.95
C ASN A 323 18.37 30.62 -19.85
N ASP A 324 17.38 30.02 -19.17
CA ASP A 324 17.27 28.57 -18.96
C ASP A 324 18.43 27.95 -18.17
N ASP A 325 19.05 28.74 -17.27
CA ASP A 325 20.07 28.27 -16.33
C ASP A 325 19.48 28.09 -14.91
N ILE A 326 20.23 27.43 -14.02
CA ILE A 326 19.80 27.16 -12.64
C ILE A 326 20.36 28.25 -11.71
N PRO A 327 19.52 29.04 -11.02
CA PRO A 327 19.99 30.01 -10.03
C PRO A 327 20.38 29.30 -8.74
N VAL A 328 21.57 29.59 -8.20
CA VAL A 328 22.02 29.09 -6.89
C VAL A 328 22.49 30.24 -6.01
N VAL A 329 22.36 30.08 -4.70
CA VAL A 329 22.73 31.08 -3.69
C VAL A 329 23.90 30.63 -2.83
N ARG A 330 24.62 31.60 -2.27
CA ARG A 330 25.68 31.39 -1.28
C ARG A 330 25.64 32.48 -0.23
N LEU A 331 25.94 32.11 1.02
CA LEU A 331 26.15 33.06 2.11
C LEU A 331 27.55 33.67 2.01
N GLU A 332 27.63 34.99 1.84
CA GLU A 332 28.89 35.72 1.87
C GLU A 332 29.04 36.42 3.22
N SER A 333 29.87 35.83 4.10
CA SER A 333 30.25 36.45 5.37
C SER A 333 31.39 37.44 5.14
N GLY A 334 31.05 38.70 4.88
CA GLY A 334 32.00 39.80 4.72
C GLY A 334 32.26 40.54 6.03
N SER A 335 33.15 41.54 6.01
CA SER A 335 33.44 42.45 7.14
C SER A 335 32.30 43.42 7.49
N GLY A 336 31.05 43.08 7.15
CA GLY A 336 29.84 43.89 7.24
C GLY A 336 28.60 43.03 7.53
N VAL A 337 27.46 43.32 6.88
CA VAL A 337 26.22 42.53 7.01
C VAL A 337 26.25 41.35 6.02
N ASP A 338 25.97 40.15 6.53
CA ASP A 338 25.86 38.93 5.73
C ASP A 338 24.83 39.10 4.61
N ARG A 339 25.18 38.62 3.41
CA ARG A 339 24.34 38.74 2.21
C ARG A 339 24.32 37.47 1.37
N LEU A 340 23.28 37.35 0.55
CA LEU A 340 23.16 36.26 -0.42
C LEU A 340 23.76 36.66 -1.76
N GLU A 341 24.80 35.96 -2.18
CA GLU A 341 25.31 35.98 -3.55
C GLU A 341 24.48 35.01 -4.40
N VAL A 342 24.12 35.40 -5.64
CA VAL A 342 23.42 34.55 -6.62
C VAL A 342 24.31 34.33 -7.83
N THR A 343 24.38 33.11 -8.36
CA THR A 343 25.04 32.82 -9.64
C THR A 343 24.24 31.82 -10.50
N ALA A 344 24.60 31.72 -11.77
CA ALA A 344 24.00 30.80 -12.74
C ALA A 344 24.81 29.50 -12.81
N ILE A 345 24.12 28.36 -12.80
CA ILE A 345 24.69 27.04 -13.14
C ILE A 345 24.10 26.57 -14.46
N SER A 346 24.96 26.30 -15.43
CA SER A 346 24.51 25.77 -16.73
C SER A 346 24.05 24.33 -16.60
N LYS A 347 22.86 24.02 -17.12
CA LYS A 347 22.30 22.66 -17.16
C LYS A 347 23.18 21.68 -17.95
N ASN A 348 23.86 22.16 -19.00
CA ASN A 348 24.70 21.34 -19.89
C ASN A 348 26.07 21.01 -19.28
N LYS A 349 26.59 21.88 -18.41
CA LYS A 349 27.89 21.71 -17.75
C LYS A 349 27.77 22.16 -16.29
N PRO A 350 27.03 21.39 -15.46
CA PRO A 350 26.73 21.82 -14.11
C PRO A 350 27.99 21.78 -13.24
N THR A 351 28.30 22.87 -12.57
CA THR A 351 29.27 22.88 -11.47
C THR A 351 28.61 22.34 -10.19
N PRO A 352 29.38 21.82 -9.22
CA PRO A 352 28.82 21.27 -7.99
C PRO A 352 28.01 22.29 -7.17
N PHE A 353 26.81 21.89 -6.75
CA PHE A 353 25.96 22.60 -5.80
C PHE A 353 25.09 21.58 -5.04
N ILE A 354 24.53 22.00 -3.90
CA ILE A 354 23.62 21.20 -3.06
C ILE A 354 22.20 21.74 -3.24
N ALA A 355 21.21 20.87 -3.39
CA ALA A 355 19.81 21.26 -3.30
C ALA A 355 19.25 20.89 -1.92
N ILE A 356 18.44 21.77 -1.35
CA ILE A 356 17.75 21.52 -0.08
C ILE A 356 16.28 21.23 -0.37
N SER A 357 15.85 20.08 0.09
CA SER A 357 14.47 19.59 0.03
C SER A 357 13.87 19.68 1.43
N HIS A 358 12.75 20.39 1.59
CA HIS A 358 12.27 20.77 2.91
C HIS A 358 10.74 20.82 3.01
N VAL A 359 10.25 20.86 4.24
CA VAL A 359 8.81 20.94 4.54
C VAL A 359 8.44 22.34 5.00
N TRP A 360 7.57 23.01 4.22
CA TRP A 360 7.09 24.35 4.59
C TRP A 360 6.38 24.35 5.96
N ALA A 361 5.64 23.29 6.28
CA ALA A 361 4.88 23.18 7.53
C ALA A 361 5.78 23.09 8.78
N ASP A 362 7.07 22.81 8.57
CA ASP A 362 8.07 22.80 9.62
C ASP A 362 8.73 24.19 9.80
N GLY A 363 8.32 25.19 9.02
CA GLY A 363 8.67 26.60 9.22
C GLY A 363 9.72 27.15 8.25
N LEU A 364 10.00 26.46 7.14
CA LEU A 364 11.02 26.85 6.15
C LEU A 364 10.47 27.32 4.78
N GLY A 365 9.15 27.45 4.63
CA GLY A 365 8.51 27.98 3.42
C GLY A 365 8.71 29.49 3.19
N GLY A 366 8.39 29.97 1.98
CA GLY A 366 8.60 31.34 1.52
C GLY A 366 8.88 31.39 0.02
N ASP A 367 9.22 32.57 -0.50
CA ASP A 367 9.61 32.81 -1.89
C ASP A 367 10.78 33.81 -1.99
N SER A 368 11.32 34.00 -3.20
CA SER A 368 12.50 34.85 -3.39
C SER A 368 12.28 36.33 -3.04
N GLU A 369 11.03 36.82 -2.98
CA GLU A 369 10.74 38.21 -2.58
C GLU A 369 10.66 38.37 -1.06
N THR A 370 10.17 37.34 -0.35
CA THR A 370 10.05 37.33 1.11
C THR A 370 11.32 36.86 1.81
N GLY A 371 12.15 36.06 1.13
CA GLY A 371 13.40 35.52 1.64
C GLY A 371 13.23 34.58 2.83
N LEU A 372 14.32 34.34 3.55
CA LEU A 372 14.35 33.50 4.75
C LEU A 372 14.91 34.24 5.95
N ASN A 373 14.49 33.85 7.15
CA ASN A 373 15.09 34.33 8.41
C ASN A 373 16.60 34.02 8.42
N SER A 374 17.45 35.00 8.76
CA SER A 374 18.92 34.88 8.71
C SER A 374 19.44 33.70 9.53
N CYS A 375 18.88 33.47 10.73
CA CYS A 375 19.23 32.33 11.56
C CYS A 375 18.98 30.97 10.88
N GLN A 376 17.96 30.86 10.02
CA GLN A 376 17.73 29.65 9.23
C GLN A 376 18.76 29.55 8.11
N VAL A 377 19.11 30.64 7.44
CA VAL A 377 20.11 30.59 6.37
C VAL A 377 21.48 30.19 6.92
N GLU A 378 21.90 30.75 8.05
CA GLU A 378 23.13 30.36 8.74
C GLU A 378 23.14 28.87 9.12
N ARG A 379 22.02 28.37 9.65
CA ARG A 379 21.83 26.95 9.96
C ARG A 379 21.96 26.07 8.71
N LEU A 380 21.28 26.44 7.62
CA LEU A 380 21.31 25.68 6.37
C LEU A 380 22.70 25.72 5.72
N HIS A 381 23.38 26.86 5.79
CA HIS A 381 24.75 27.00 5.33
C HIS A 381 25.69 26.07 6.10
N THR A 382 25.61 26.06 7.43
CA THR A 382 26.40 25.17 8.28
C THR A 382 26.14 23.70 7.96
N LEU A 383 24.88 23.33 7.76
CA LEU A 383 24.50 21.98 7.37
C LEU A 383 25.08 21.59 6.00
N CYS A 384 24.96 22.45 4.99
CA CYS A 384 25.50 22.18 3.65
C CYS A 384 27.04 22.12 3.66
N ALA A 385 27.68 22.97 4.45
CA ALA A 385 29.13 22.96 4.63
C ALA A 385 29.64 21.66 5.27
N SER A 386 28.83 21.00 6.11
CA SER A 386 29.17 19.68 6.68
C SER A 386 29.19 18.54 5.66
N VAL A 387 28.54 18.71 4.50
CA VAL A 387 28.50 17.72 3.41
C VAL A 387 29.70 17.85 2.49
N LEU A 388 30.19 19.08 2.27
CA LEU A 388 31.39 19.34 1.49
C LEU A 388 32.64 19.26 2.37
N ARG A 389 33.80 18.97 1.77
CA ARG A 389 35.07 19.09 2.50
C ARG A 389 35.46 20.57 2.59
N PRO A 390 35.85 21.10 3.77
CA PRO A 390 36.44 22.42 3.86
C PRO A 390 37.64 22.54 2.89
N PRO A 391 37.88 23.70 2.25
CA PRO A 391 37.38 25.05 2.55
C PRO A 391 36.21 25.52 1.66
N GLU A 392 35.48 24.62 0.99
CA GLU A 392 34.45 25.01 0.01
C GLU A 392 33.19 25.60 0.69
N CYS A 393 32.86 26.85 0.38
CA CYS A 393 31.57 27.44 0.72
C CYS A 393 30.50 26.96 -0.30
N PRO A 394 29.48 26.21 0.14
CA PRO A 394 28.56 25.53 -0.77
C PRO A 394 27.70 26.52 -1.55
N TRP A 395 27.60 26.31 -2.87
CA TRP A 395 26.44 26.80 -3.62
C TRP A 395 25.22 25.97 -3.24
N VAL A 396 24.13 26.63 -2.91
CA VAL A 396 22.90 26.01 -2.44
C VAL A 396 21.74 26.42 -3.33
N TRP A 397 20.90 25.46 -3.69
CA TRP A 397 19.59 25.70 -4.26
C TRP A 397 18.53 25.44 -3.19
N LEU A 398 17.58 26.36 -3.08
CA LEU A 398 16.40 26.24 -2.23
C LEU A 398 15.26 26.99 -2.91
N ASP A 399 14.12 26.33 -3.09
CA ASP A 399 12.91 26.87 -3.72
C ASP A 399 12.54 28.24 -3.17
N CYS A 400 12.54 28.41 -1.85
CA CYS A 400 12.23 29.69 -1.20
C CYS A 400 13.19 30.84 -1.53
N LEU A 401 14.36 30.57 -2.10
CA LEU A 401 15.33 31.59 -2.49
C LEU A 401 15.56 31.65 -4.00
N CYS A 402 15.18 30.60 -4.75
CA CYS A 402 15.55 30.43 -6.15
C CYS A 402 14.35 30.39 -7.10
N ILE A 403 13.12 30.30 -6.59
CA ILE A 403 11.88 30.37 -7.37
C ILE A 403 11.23 31.75 -7.19
N ILE A 404 10.88 32.35 -8.32
CA ILE A 404 10.21 33.65 -8.42
C ILE A 404 8.70 33.49 -8.10
N PRO A 405 8.04 34.46 -7.44
CA PRO A 405 6.60 34.35 -7.18
C PRO A 405 5.73 34.29 -8.45
N LYS A 406 4.54 33.71 -8.32
CA LYS A 406 3.57 33.52 -9.43
C LYS A 406 3.08 34.84 -10.05
N THR A 407 3.32 35.99 -9.42
CA THR A 407 3.10 37.34 -9.98
C THR A 407 3.87 37.55 -11.29
N TYR A 408 5.03 36.90 -11.47
CA TYR A 408 5.83 36.90 -12.70
C TYR A 408 5.58 35.61 -13.52
N LYS A 409 4.35 35.46 -14.02
CA LYS A 409 3.81 34.21 -14.59
C LYS A 409 4.76 33.46 -15.54
N GLU A 410 5.33 34.14 -16.55
CA GLU A 410 6.20 33.51 -17.55
C GLU A 410 7.51 32.99 -16.95
N VAL A 411 8.15 33.77 -16.07
CA VAL A 411 9.41 33.38 -15.42
C VAL A 411 9.15 32.29 -14.38
N TYR A 412 8.04 32.36 -13.66
CA TYR A 412 7.59 31.32 -12.74
C TYR A 412 7.41 29.97 -13.46
N TYR A 413 6.78 29.96 -14.63
CA TYR A 413 6.62 28.73 -15.42
C TYR A 413 7.93 28.18 -15.96
N LYS A 414 8.87 29.04 -16.38
CA LYS A 414 10.24 28.60 -16.68
C LYS A 414 10.93 27.98 -15.47
N ALA A 415 10.74 28.56 -14.28
CA ALA A 415 11.26 28.00 -13.04
C ALA A 415 10.69 26.60 -12.80
N LEU A 416 9.37 26.42 -12.92
CA LEU A 416 8.70 25.14 -12.73
C LEU A 416 9.19 24.06 -13.72
N ASP A 417 9.32 24.38 -15.01
CA ASP A 417 9.84 23.42 -16.00
C ASP A 417 11.30 23.02 -15.71
N GLY A 418 12.10 23.95 -15.16
CA GLY A 418 13.50 23.73 -14.80
C GLY A 418 13.74 22.99 -13.48
N ILE A 419 12.73 22.77 -12.62
CA ILE A 419 12.91 22.11 -11.31
C ILE A 419 13.53 20.72 -11.46
N LYS A 420 13.10 19.95 -12.47
CA LYS A 420 13.65 18.63 -12.77
C LYS A 420 15.18 18.68 -12.98
N ASP A 421 15.67 19.74 -13.60
CA ASP A 421 17.09 19.91 -13.91
C ASP A 421 17.90 20.28 -12.67
N VAL A 422 17.31 21.02 -11.72
CA VAL A 422 17.93 21.31 -10.42
C VAL A 422 18.34 20.02 -9.73
N TYR A 423 17.39 19.10 -9.54
CA TYR A 423 17.64 17.87 -8.78
C TYR A 423 18.50 16.86 -9.53
N LYS A 424 18.40 16.82 -10.88
CA LYS A 424 19.32 16.05 -11.73
C LYS A 424 20.75 16.58 -11.67
N CYS A 425 20.94 17.91 -11.63
CA CYS A 425 22.27 18.53 -11.67
C CYS A 425 22.94 18.57 -10.30
N ALA A 426 22.18 18.74 -9.21
CA ALA A 426 22.69 18.81 -7.84
C ALA A 426 23.61 17.63 -7.50
N SER A 427 24.68 17.93 -6.75
CA SER A 427 25.61 16.90 -6.28
C SER A 427 24.99 16.06 -5.17
N SER A 428 24.15 16.67 -4.34
CA SER A 428 23.37 16.00 -3.32
C SER A 428 22.09 16.78 -3.02
N VAL A 429 21.05 16.06 -2.60
CA VAL A 429 19.79 16.61 -2.10
C VAL A 429 19.70 16.32 -0.60
N ILE A 430 19.65 17.37 0.21
CA ILE A 430 19.52 17.26 1.67
C ILE A 430 18.05 17.42 2.05
N VAL A 431 17.50 16.43 2.76
CA VAL A 431 16.11 16.39 3.20
C VAL A 431 15.98 16.82 4.66
N LEU A 432 15.17 17.85 4.90
CA LEU A 432 14.83 18.39 6.22
C LEU A 432 13.36 18.16 6.56
N ASP A 433 13.11 17.34 7.58
CA ASP A 433 11.77 17.08 8.13
C ASP A 433 11.86 16.78 9.64
N LYS A 434 11.03 17.43 10.46
CA LYS A 434 11.05 17.31 11.92
C LYS A 434 10.74 15.89 12.43
N THR A 435 10.00 15.09 11.67
CA THR A 435 9.69 13.68 12.00
C THR A 435 10.92 12.82 11.79
N ILE A 436 11.63 13.01 10.68
CA ILE A 436 12.86 12.26 10.36
C ILE A 436 13.98 12.60 11.34
N GLN A 437 14.10 13.87 11.74
CA GLN A 437 15.08 14.34 12.72
C GLN A 437 14.89 13.77 14.14
N LYS A 438 13.79 13.05 14.42
CA LYS A 438 13.63 12.29 15.69
C LYS A 438 14.45 11.01 15.71
N CYS A 439 14.91 10.52 14.56
CA CYS A 439 15.81 9.39 14.48
C CYS A 439 17.25 9.81 14.74
N SER A 440 18.07 8.85 15.15
CA SER A 440 19.52 8.96 15.31
C SER A 440 20.24 8.00 14.36
N MET A 441 21.56 8.13 14.23
CA MET A 441 22.39 7.20 13.46
C MET A 441 22.31 5.75 13.98
N ASP A 442 22.00 5.57 15.27
CA ASP A 442 21.82 4.27 15.92
C ASP A 442 20.41 3.68 15.78
N SER A 443 19.47 4.41 15.16
CA SER A 443 18.11 3.93 14.96
C SER A 443 18.07 2.70 14.05
N THR A 444 17.21 1.71 14.36
CA THR A 444 17.01 0.57 13.47
C THR A 444 16.48 1.02 12.11
N THR A 445 16.79 0.26 11.05
CA THR A 445 16.38 0.61 9.69
C THR A 445 14.85 0.70 9.57
N GLU A 446 14.11 -0.19 10.24
CA GLU A 446 12.65 -0.19 10.28
C GLU A 446 12.10 1.07 10.95
N PHE A 447 12.73 1.52 12.04
CA PHE A 447 12.34 2.75 12.73
C PHE A 447 12.59 3.98 11.88
N LEU A 448 13.78 4.09 11.27
CA LEU A 448 14.09 5.17 10.34
C LEU A 448 13.14 5.16 9.14
N TYR A 449 12.89 4.00 8.54
CA TYR A 449 12.02 3.88 7.37
C TYR A 449 10.57 4.24 7.67
N ALA A 450 10.07 3.90 8.86
CA ALA A 450 8.75 4.32 9.30
C ALA A 450 8.67 5.85 9.44
N HIS A 451 9.71 6.49 10.01
CA HIS A 451 9.75 7.96 10.15
C HIS A 451 9.86 8.66 8.80
N ILE A 452 10.66 8.15 7.86
CA ILE A 452 10.72 8.66 6.49
C ILE A 452 9.35 8.51 5.82
N TYR A 453 8.74 7.32 5.85
CA TYR A 453 7.49 7.05 5.13
C TYR A 453 6.31 7.89 5.65
N LEU A 454 6.31 8.19 6.95
CA LEU A 454 5.21 8.88 7.64
C LEU A 454 5.47 10.38 7.83
N SER A 455 6.63 10.86 7.38
CA SER A 455 7.03 12.26 7.39
C SER A 455 6.08 13.15 6.58
N ALA A 456 6.07 14.45 6.90
CA ALA A 456 5.34 15.42 6.09
C ALA A 456 6.01 15.59 4.72
N TRP A 457 7.33 15.43 4.66
CA TRP A 457 8.10 15.38 3.43
C TRP A 457 7.58 14.31 2.47
N MET A 458 7.39 13.07 2.92
CA MET A 458 6.91 11.97 2.06
C MET A 458 5.48 12.18 1.55
N GLN A 459 4.70 13.00 2.26
CA GLN A 459 3.31 13.31 1.93
C GLN A 459 3.17 14.49 0.95
N ARG A 460 4.25 15.08 0.44
CA ARG A 460 4.19 16.18 -0.54
C ARG A 460 4.44 15.65 -1.94
N MET A 461 3.72 16.15 -2.93
CA MET A 461 3.87 15.72 -4.33
C MET A 461 5.29 15.97 -4.85
N TRP A 462 5.74 17.23 -4.75
CA TRP A 462 7.03 17.68 -5.30
C TRP A 462 8.21 16.87 -4.79
N THR A 463 8.25 16.53 -3.50
CA THR A 463 9.37 15.82 -2.85
C THR A 463 9.68 14.46 -3.47
N TYR A 464 8.74 13.86 -4.21
CA TYR A 464 9.02 12.65 -4.98
C TYR A 464 10.02 12.92 -6.11
N GLU A 465 9.80 13.99 -6.88
CA GLU A 465 10.66 14.43 -7.97
C GLU A 465 12.05 14.80 -7.44
N GLU A 466 12.10 15.50 -6.32
CA GLU A 466 13.34 15.90 -5.62
C GLU A 466 14.19 14.68 -5.23
N ALA A 467 13.53 13.58 -4.85
CA ALA A 467 14.19 12.35 -4.44
C ALA A 467 14.62 11.48 -5.63
N VAL A 468 13.69 11.21 -6.56
CA VAL A 468 13.90 10.24 -7.65
C VAL A 468 14.91 10.73 -8.67
N LEU A 469 15.01 12.04 -8.88
CA LEU A 469 15.97 12.64 -9.80
C LEU A 469 17.34 12.91 -9.17
N SER A 470 17.46 12.81 -7.84
CA SER A 470 18.71 13.11 -7.12
C SER A 470 19.82 12.09 -7.41
N LYS A 471 21.05 12.59 -7.58
CA LYS A 471 22.26 11.75 -7.58
C LYS A 471 22.47 11.12 -6.21
N GLU A 472 22.46 11.94 -5.16
CA GLU A 472 22.57 11.50 -3.76
C GLU A 472 21.44 12.10 -2.93
N LEU A 473 20.80 11.28 -2.09
CA LEU A 473 19.72 11.69 -1.19
C LEU A 473 20.18 11.50 0.26
N LEU A 474 20.24 12.60 1.01
CA LEU A 474 20.73 12.65 2.39
C LEU A 474 19.60 13.09 3.33
N PHE A 475 19.26 12.26 4.31
CA PHE A 475 18.29 12.61 5.36
C PHE A 475 19.00 13.20 6.58
N VAL A 476 18.53 14.35 7.06
CA VAL A 476 19.01 14.94 8.31
C VAL A 476 18.37 14.22 9.49
N LEU A 477 19.20 13.61 10.33
CA LEU A 477 18.81 12.97 11.58
C LEU A 477 19.08 13.93 12.77
N GLY A 478 18.78 13.50 13.98
CA GLY A 478 19.02 14.28 15.20
C GLY A 478 20.49 14.50 15.52
N ASP A 479 21.36 13.58 15.07
CA ASP A 479 22.79 13.51 15.40
C ASP A 479 23.70 13.37 14.17
N GLY A 480 23.15 13.38 12.94
CA GLY A 480 23.95 13.16 11.75
C GLY A 480 23.18 13.19 10.43
N LEU A 481 23.85 12.75 9.36
CA LEU A 481 23.32 12.68 8.00
C LEU A 481 23.29 11.22 7.54
N HIS A 482 22.10 10.74 7.20
CA HIS A 482 21.91 9.39 6.67
C HIS A 482 21.81 9.41 5.14
N LYS A 483 22.79 8.80 4.47
CA LYS A 483 22.74 8.59 3.02
C LYS A 483 21.77 7.45 2.69
N TYR A 484 20.68 7.80 2.00
CA TYR A 484 19.70 6.81 1.60
C TYR A 484 20.21 5.95 0.45
N ARG A 485 20.07 4.63 0.62
CA ARG A 485 20.41 3.64 -0.40
C ARG A 485 19.31 2.59 -0.50
N VAL A 486 19.29 1.87 -1.61
CA VAL A 486 18.31 0.78 -1.87
C VAL A 486 18.83 -0.56 -1.36
N ASP A 487 20.15 -0.70 -1.14
CA ASP A 487 20.81 -1.90 -0.66
C ASP A 487 20.92 -1.96 0.87
N THR A 488 19.88 -1.50 1.58
CA THR A 488 19.84 -1.57 3.05
C THR A 488 19.59 -2.98 3.56
N GLN A 489 19.94 -3.19 4.83
CA GLN A 489 19.67 -4.43 5.55
C GLN A 489 18.61 -4.18 6.61
N PRO A 490 17.68 -5.13 6.82
CA PRO A 490 16.80 -5.10 8.00
C PRO A 490 17.64 -5.21 9.28
N SER A 491 17.10 -4.69 10.40
CA SER A 491 17.72 -4.94 11.71
C SER A 491 17.55 -6.40 12.13
N MET A 492 16.42 -7.02 11.77
CA MET A 492 16.19 -8.44 11.96
C MET A 492 16.73 -9.26 10.79
N ARG A 493 17.06 -10.54 11.03
CA ARG A 493 17.39 -11.46 9.92
C ARG A 493 16.27 -11.54 8.87
N ARG A 494 16.67 -11.59 7.60
CA ARG A 494 15.79 -11.48 6.42
C ARG A 494 14.61 -12.47 6.34
N THR A 495 14.62 -13.58 7.06
CA THR A 495 13.53 -14.58 7.02
C THR A 495 12.22 -14.05 7.59
N ILE A 496 12.26 -13.19 8.62
CA ILE A 496 11.06 -12.64 9.27
C ILE A 496 11.00 -11.10 9.22
N SER A 497 11.75 -10.48 8.30
CA SER A 497 11.84 -9.03 8.15
C SER A 497 10.61 -8.41 7.47
N VAL A 498 9.41 -8.78 7.93
CA VAL A 498 8.10 -8.39 7.37
C VAL A 498 7.91 -6.87 7.39
N VAL A 499 8.27 -6.24 8.52
CA VAL A 499 8.16 -4.79 8.73
C VAL A 499 9.08 -4.04 7.76
N TRP A 500 10.36 -4.44 7.73
CA TRP A 500 11.34 -3.87 6.82
C TRP A 500 10.90 -4.00 5.37
N GLN A 501 10.51 -5.19 4.92
CA GLN A 501 10.10 -5.41 3.53
C GLN A 501 8.90 -4.53 3.15
N SER A 502 7.91 -4.43 4.04
CA SER A 502 6.74 -3.60 3.81
C SER A 502 7.13 -2.14 3.62
N LEU A 503 7.97 -1.58 4.50
CA LEU A 503 8.39 -0.18 4.43
C LEU A 503 9.37 0.08 3.28
N ALA A 504 10.36 -0.81 3.10
CA ALA A 504 11.34 -0.74 2.03
C ALA A 504 10.68 -0.74 0.65
N SER A 505 9.63 -1.55 0.44
CA SER A 505 8.86 -1.55 -0.81
C SER A 505 8.22 -0.21 -1.17
N GLN A 506 7.94 0.63 -0.16
CA GLN A 506 7.42 1.99 -0.35
C GLN A 506 8.56 2.97 -0.62
N LEU A 507 9.67 2.87 0.12
CA LEU A 507 10.78 3.82 0.04
C LEU A 507 11.70 3.59 -1.17
N PHE A 508 11.87 2.34 -1.63
CA PHE A 508 12.73 2.04 -2.78
C PHE A 508 12.28 2.76 -4.05
N ARG A 509 11.00 3.15 -4.13
CA ARG A 509 10.44 3.96 -5.23
C ARG A 509 11.07 5.34 -5.34
N LEU A 510 11.65 5.87 -4.25
CA LEU A 510 12.37 7.15 -4.23
C LEU A 510 13.67 7.11 -5.04
N ARG A 511 14.12 5.93 -5.48
CA ARG A 511 15.38 5.74 -6.21
C ARG A 511 15.17 4.92 -7.49
N ALA A 512 13.98 5.00 -8.07
CA ALA A 512 13.70 4.36 -9.36
C ALA A 512 14.60 4.96 -10.44
N GLY A 513 15.24 4.09 -11.23
CA GLY A 513 16.03 4.53 -12.38
C GLY A 513 15.14 5.01 -13.53
N PRO A 514 15.68 5.75 -14.51
CA PRO A 514 14.90 6.32 -15.63
C PRO A 514 14.05 5.28 -16.38
N ASN A 515 14.59 4.08 -16.62
CA ASN A 515 13.90 3.00 -17.34
C ASN A 515 12.73 2.36 -16.54
N HIS A 516 12.62 2.67 -15.24
CA HIS A 516 11.57 2.15 -14.36
C HIS A 516 10.56 3.23 -13.95
N LEU A 517 10.77 4.49 -14.37
CA LEU A 517 9.91 5.62 -14.02
C LEU A 517 8.72 5.70 -15.00
N THR A 518 7.82 4.73 -14.91
CA THR A 518 6.59 4.66 -15.73
C THR A 518 5.44 5.43 -15.09
N ILE A 519 4.36 5.69 -15.83
CA ILE A 519 3.12 6.27 -15.26
C ILE A 519 2.57 5.43 -14.11
N GLY A 520 2.68 4.10 -14.20
CA GLY A 520 2.25 3.21 -13.13
C GLY A 520 3.11 3.33 -11.87
N HIS A 521 4.42 3.47 -12.05
CA HIS A 521 5.34 3.72 -10.93
C HIS A 521 5.06 5.07 -10.25
N ILE A 522 4.90 6.13 -11.04
CA ILE A 522 4.58 7.48 -10.52
C ILE A 522 3.23 7.48 -9.81
N CYS A 523 2.19 6.86 -10.39
CA CYS A 523 0.90 6.72 -9.73
C CYS A 523 1.02 6.01 -8.38
N GLY A 524 1.81 4.92 -8.32
CA GLY A 524 2.11 4.23 -7.06
C GLY A 524 2.80 5.11 -6.02
N ALA A 525 3.71 5.99 -6.45
CA ALA A 525 4.44 6.92 -5.59
C ALA A 525 3.64 8.16 -5.17
N PHE A 526 2.69 8.59 -6.01
CA PHE A 526 1.85 9.78 -5.80
C PHE A 526 0.66 9.53 -4.89
N ARG A 527 0.19 8.28 -4.76
CA ARG A 527 -0.84 7.89 -3.79
C ARG A 527 -0.50 8.47 -2.41
N TYR A 528 -1.49 9.13 -1.80
CA TYR A 528 -1.36 9.79 -0.49
C TYR A 528 -0.33 10.94 -0.42
N ARG A 529 0.13 11.46 -1.54
CA ARG A 529 0.79 12.76 -1.58
C ARG A 529 -0.25 13.87 -1.69
N LEU A 530 0.13 15.06 -1.23
CA LEU A 530 -0.68 16.26 -1.16
C LEU A 530 0.05 17.38 -1.90
N CYS A 531 -0.72 18.31 -2.46
CA CYS A 531 -0.21 19.51 -3.09
C CYS A 531 -1.12 20.69 -2.76
N ASN A 532 -0.53 21.84 -2.44
CA ASN A 532 -1.26 23.10 -2.23
C ASN A 532 -1.70 23.73 -3.55
N VAL A 533 -1.07 23.33 -4.67
CA VAL A 533 -1.39 23.79 -6.03
C VAL A 533 -1.70 22.57 -6.91
N PRO A 534 -2.93 22.01 -6.84
CA PRO A 534 -3.29 20.80 -7.58
C PRO A 534 -3.11 20.90 -9.09
N GLU A 535 -3.16 22.12 -9.63
CA GLU A 535 -2.94 22.43 -11.04
C GLU A 535 -1.55 21.99 -11.56
N ASP A 536 -0.56 21.91 -10.68
CA ASP A 536 0.82 21.60 -11.06
C ASP A 536 1.11 20.09 -11.12
N GLU A 537 0.13 19.24 -10.74
CA GLU A 537 0.33 17.80 -10.62
C GLU A 537 0.83 17.17 -11.93
N PHE A 538 0.07 17.32 -13.01
CA PHE A 538 0.43 16.73 -14.29
C PHE A 538 1.64 17.40 -14.96
N VAL A 539 2.00 18.62 -14.54
CA VAL A 539 3.22 19.31 -14.98
C VAL A 539 4.45 18.62 -14.38
N SER A 540 4.43 18.35 -13.07
CA SER A 540 5.49 17.58 -12.40
C SER A 540 5.61 16.16 -12.97
N VAL A 541 4.48 15.49 -13.19
CA VAL A 541 4.47 14.13 -13.78
C VAL A 541 5.05 14.15 -15.20
N ALA A 542 4.69 15.12 -16.04
CA ALA A 542 5.25 15.27 -17.37
C ALA A 542 6.77 15.48 -17.33
N GLY A 543 7.27 16.32 -16.43
CA GLY A 543 8.71 16.55 -16.22
C GLY A 543 9.49 15.28 -15.89
N MET A 544 8.92 14.42 -15.03
CA MET A 544 9.50 13.12 -14.67
C MET A 544 9.48 12.11 -15.82
N LEU A 545 8.41 12.10 -16.63
CA LEU A 545 8.27 11.22 -17.80
C LEU A 545 9.01 11.72 -19.05
N GLY A 546 9.62 12.91 -19.00
CA GLY A 546 10.28 13.52 -20.16
C GLY A 546 9.29 14.00 -21.23
N ILE A 547 8.04 14.24 -20.86
CA ILE A 547 6.98 14.79 -21.71
C ILE A 547 7.06 16.33 -21.65
N ASP A 548 6.67 17.00 -22.74
CA ASP A 548 6.67 18.47 -22.81
C ASP A 548 5.66 19.08 -21.82
N ALA A 549 6.16 19.47 -20.64
CA ALA A 549 5.36 20.11 -19.60
C ALA A 549 4.84 21.50 -20.01
N MET A 550 5.53 22.20 -20.93
CA MET A 550 5.11 23.52 -21.40
C MET A 550 3.84 23.45 -22.27
N ALA A 551 3.63 22.33 -22.98
CA ALA A 551 2.38 22.09 -23.71
C ALA A 551 1.16 22.02 -22.78
N LEU A 552 1.33 21.52 -21.56
CA LEU A 552 0.26 21.40 -20.56
C LEU A 552 -0.07 22.74 -19.89
N LEU A 553 0.90 23.62 -19.73
CA LEU A 553 0.71 24.94 -19.09
C LEU A 553 -0.19 25.89 -19.89
N ARG A 554 -0.41 25.59 -21.19
CA ARG A 554 -1.35 26.34 -22.05
C ARG A 554 -2.82 26.02 -21.77
N GLU A 555 -3.08 24.85 -21.20
CA GLU A 555 -4.42 24.38 -20.84
C GLU A 555 -4.69 24.59 -19.35
N ASN A 556 -5.96 24.58 -18.93
CA ASN A 556 -6.35 24.75 -17.52
C ASN A 556 -7.28 23.63 -17.05
N GLY A 557 -7.21 23.30 -15.75
CA GLY A 557 -8.12 22.37 -15.09
C GLY A 557 -8.18 21.00 -15.76
N ASP A 558 -9.39 20.47 -15.92
CA ASP A 558 -9.62 19.12 -16.45
C ASP A 558 -9.17 18.96 -17.92
N GLU A 559 -9.12 20.03 -18.73
CA GLU A 559 -8.58 19.97 -20.11
C GLU A 559 -7.07 19.72 -20.12
N ARG A 560 -6.33 20.27 -19.14
CA ARG A 560 -4.90 19.96 -18.96
C ARG A 560 -4.70 18.48 -18.67
N THR A 561 -5.51 17.91 -17.77
CA THR A 561 -5.45 16.49 -17.43
C THR A 561 -5.76 15.61 -18.64
N LYS A 562 -6.79 15.96 -19.43
CA LYS A 562 -7.12 15.26 -20.67
C LYS A 562 -5.98 15.34 -21.69
N HIS A 563 -5.37 16.51 -21.88
CA HIS A 563 -4.22 16.69 -22.77
C HIS A 563 -3.04 15.83 -22.32
N PHE A 564 -2.74 15.77 -21.02
CA PHE A 564 -1.72 14.88 -20.48
C PHE A 564 -1.97 13.40 -20.83
N TRP A 565 -3.19 12.89 -20.63
CA TRP A 565 -3.52 11.51 -20.99
C TRP A 565 -3.34 11.23 -22.48
N LEU A 566 -3.70 12.17 -23.36
CA LEU A 566 -3.46 12.07 -24.80
C LEU A 566 -1.97 12.05 -25.14
N MET A 567 -1.15 12.85 -24.46
CA MET A 567 0.30 12.89 -24.68
C MET A 567 0.99 11.58 -24.30
N LEU A 568 0.44 10.78 -23.38
CA LEU A 568 0.99 9.47 -23.03
C LEU A 568 0.89 8.46 -24.18
N HIS A 569 -0.16 8.56 -25.01
CA HIS A 569 -0.53 7.62 -26.08
C HIS A 569 -0.80 6.18 -25.62
N SER A 570 0.09 5.57 -24.86
CA SER A 570 -0.05 4.23 -24.29
C SER A 570 -0.09 4.29 -22.76
N VAL A 571 -1.05 3.58 -22.16
CA VAL A 571 -1.22 3.53 -20.71
C VAL A 571 -1.53 2.09 -20.24
N PRO A 572 -1.20 1.73 -18.99
CA PRO A 572 -1.60 0.43 -18.43
C PRO A 572 -3.12 0.23 -18.50
N ARG A 573 -3.59 -0.92 -19.02
CA ARG A 573 -5.03 -1.20 -19.19
C ARG A 573 -5.80 -1.19 -17.87
N ASP A 574 -5.10 -1.44 -16.76
CA ASP A 574 -5.66 -1.48 -15.41
C ASP A 574 -5.96 -0.08 -14.83
N VAL A 575 -5.66 0.99 -15.56
CA VAL A 575 -6.04 2.38 -15.22
C VAL A 575 -7.53 2.57 -14.99
N VAL A 576 -8.35 1.76 -15.65
CA VAL A 576 -9.81 1.76 -15.48
C VAL A 576 -10.24 1.38 -14.06
N PHE A 577 -9.42 0.61 -13.32
CA PHE A 577 -9.74 0.15 -11.96
C PHE A 577 -9.35 1.14 -10.86
N LEU A 578 -8.58 2.19 -11.19
CA LEU A 578 -8.14 3.18 -10.19
C LEU A 578 -9.32 3.83 -9.49
N THR A 579 -9.21 3.97 -8.16
CA THR A 579 -10.21 4.66 -7.35
C THR A 579 -10.08 6.18 -7.51
N GLY A 580 -11.14 6.90 -7.15
CA GLY A 580 -11.12 8.36 -7.07
C GLY A 580 -11.90 9.06 -8.17
N PRO A 581 -11.87 10.40 -8.19
CA PRO A 581 -12.63 11.20 -9.15
C PRO A 581 -12.11 10.96 -10.57
N LYS A 582 -13.05 10.73 -11.51
CA LYS A 582 -12.78 10.55 -12.93
C LYS A 582 -13.18 11.80 -13.73
N LEU A 583 -12.56 12.01 -14.89
CA LEU A 583 -12.96 13.09 -15.80
C LEU A 583 -14.41 12.90 -16.24
N SER A 584 -15.11 13.99 -16.55
CA SER A 584 -16.52 13.96 -16.96
C SER A 584 -16.70 13.93 -18.48
N PHE A 585 -15.64 14.22 -19.24
CA PHE A 585 -15.67 14.30 -20.69
C PHE A 585 -16.00 12.96 -21.35
N PRO A 586 -16.80 12.97 -22.44
CA PRO A 586 -16.91 11.81 -23.33
C PRO A 586 -15.53 11.35 -23.80
N GLY A 587 -15.28 10.05 -23.77
CA GLY A 587 -13.99 9.44 -24.12
C GLY A 587 -13.07 9.26 -22.91
N PHE A 588 -13.24 10.01 -21.82
CA PHE A 588 -12.27 10.07 -20.72
C PHE A 588 -12.86 9.73 -19.35
N ARG A 589 -14.07 9.16 -19.27
CA ARG A 589 -14.71 8.83 -17.98
C ARG A 589 -14.03 7.71 -17.19
N TRP A 590 -13.09 7.00 -17.82
CA TRP A 590 -12.20 6.04 -17.18
C TRP A 590 -10.98 6.71 -16.52
N ALA A 591 -10.57 7.89 -17.02
CA ALA A 591 -9.30 8.53 -16.68
C ALA A 591 -9.40 9.26 -15.34
N PRO A 592 -8.45 9.05 -14.41
CA PRO A 592 -8.46 9.74 -13.12
C PRO A 592 -8.13 11.23 -13.29
N ARG A 593 -8.79 12.06 -12.48
CA ARG A 593 -8.55 13.52 -12.42
C ARG A 593 -7.27 13.89 -11.67
N THR A 594 -6.75 12.97 -10.87
CA THR A 594 -5.55 13.11 -10.06
C THR A 594 -4.95 11.72 -9.80
N LEU A 595 -3.63 11.62 -9.78
CA LEU A 595 -2.84 10.45 -9.39
C LEU A 595 -2.56 10.44 -7.87
N MET A 596 -2.78 11.55 -7.17
CA MET A 596 -2.59 11.66 -5.72
C MET A 596 -3.68 11.00 -4.88
N ASN A 597 -4.78 10.56 -5.50
CA ASN A 597 -5.93 10.02 -4.78
C ASN A 597 -5.56 8.81 -3.89
N PRO A 598 -5.99 8.80 -2.62
CA PRO A 598 -5.95 7.60 -1.77
C PRO A 598 -6.63 6.41 -2.44
N SER A 599 -5.83 5.40 -2.76
CA SER A 599 -6.28 4.18 -3.42
C SER A 599 -5.59 2.99 -2.80
N ILE A 600 -6.23 1.83 -2.77
CA ILE A 600 -5.55 0.53 -2.54
C ILE A 600 -5.12 -0.10 -3.88
N THR A 601 -5.79 0.26 -4.98
CA THR A 601 -5.47 -0.21 -6.32
C THR A 601 -4.23 0.52 -6.83
N THR A 602 -3.25 -0.23 -7.33
CA THR A 602 -2.09 0.29 -8.06
C THR A 602 -2.23 0.02 -9.53
N LEU A 603 -1.58 0.85 -10.34
CA LEU A 603 -1.31 0.54 -11.73
C LEU A 603 -0.14 -0.43 -11.84
N ASP A 604 -0.17 -1.26 -12.88
CA ASP A 604 0.98 -2.05 -13.27
C ASP A 604 2.17 -1.14 -13.57
N THR A 605 3.34 -1.55 -13.08
CA THR A 605 4.61 -0.85 -13.26
C THR A 605 5.43 -1.43 -14.41
N ALA A 606 5.08 -2.63 -14.89
CA ALA A 606 5.82 -3.33 -15.93
C ALA A 606 5.52 -2.75 -17.33
N VAL A 607 6.57 -2.63 -18.15
CA VAL A 607 6.50 -2.28 -19.59
C VAL A 607 6.40 -3.57 -20.41
N ALA A 608 5.53 -4.50 -20.01
CA ALA A 608 5.38 -5.76 -20.73
C ALA A 608 4.56 -5.54 -22.00
N ASP A 609 5.15 -5.88 -23.15
CA ASP A 609 4.47 -5.84 -24.45
C ASP A 609 3.12 -6.60 -24.37
N GLY A 610 2.02 -5.86 -24.52
CA GLY A 610 0.66 -6.43 -24.65
C GLY A 610 -0.33 -6.15 -23.49
N ASP A 611 0.10 -5.55 -22.38
CA ASP A 611 -0.79 -5.17 -21.27
C ASP A 611 -1.17 -3.67 -21.24
N GLU A 612 -0.83 -2.95 -22.30
CA GLU A 612 -1.17 -1.54 -22.49
C GLU A 612 -2.48 -1.33 -23.27
N ALA A 613 -3.02 -0.13 -23.15
CA ALA A 613 -4.17 0.36 -23.87
C ALA A 613 -3.85 1.72 -24.50
N GLU A 614 -4.34 1.93 -25.72
CA GLU A 614 -4.11 3.14 -26.50
C GLU A 614 -5.11 4.23 -26.09
N CYS A 615 -4.59 5.38 -25.66
CA CYS A 615 -5.37 6.56 -25.34
C CYS A 615 -5.61 7.39 -26.60
N THR A 616 -6.87 7.50 -27.01
CA THR A 616 -7.29 8.27 -28.18
C THR A 616 -8.30 9.36 -27.80
N VAL A 617 -8.57 10.29 -28.72
CA VAL A 617 -9.63 11.30 -28.52
C VAL A 617 -11.02 10.69 -28.35
N SER A 618 -11.26 9.48 -28.88
CA SER A 618 -12.52 8.73 -28.73
C SER A 618 -12.60 7.96 -27.42
N GLY A 619 -11.46 7.62 -26.82
CA GLY A 619 -11.36 6.96 -25.53
C GLY A 619 -10.22 5.95 -25.44
N LEU A 620 -10.30 5.04 -24.48
CA LEU A 620 -9.24 4.07 -24.20
C LEU A 620 -9.49 2.76 -24.94
N ILE A 621 -8.63 2.43 -25.89
CA ILE A 621 -8.72 1.22 -26.70
C ILE A 621 -7.81 0.15 -26.11
N GLY A 622 -8.38 -0.97 -25.67
CA GLY A 622 -7.60 -2.06 -25.09
C GLY A 622 -8.33 -3.39 -25.16
N THR A 623 -7.59 -4.47 -24.89
CA THR A 623 -8.14 -5.84 -24.85
C THR A 623 -8.36 -6.27 -23.40
N TYR A 624 -9.60 -6.63 -23.08
CA TYR A 624 -10.05 -6.89 -21.71
C TYR A 624 -10.73 -8.25 -21.59
N VAL A 625 -10.62 -8.87 -20.41
CA VAL A 625 -11.48 -10.00 -20.00
C VAL A 625 -12.81 -9.43 -19.51
N THR A 626 -13.89 -9.80 -20.20
CA THR A 626 -15.21 -9.23 -19.98
C THR A 626 -16.26 -10.31 -19.69
N VAL A 627 -17.29 -9.91 -18.97
CA VAL A 627 -18.52 -10.71 -18.83
C VAL A 627 -19.70 -9.88 -19.31
N LYS A 628 -20.29 -10.29 -20.43
CA LYS A 628 -21.48 -9.67 -21.01
C LYS A 628 -22.73 -10.43 -20.56
N PHE A 629 -23.79 -9.71 -20.22
CA PHE A 629 -25.07 -10.29 -19.78
C PHE A 629 -26.27 -9.46 -20.28
N ASN A 630 -27.46 -10.07 -20.28
CA ASN A 630 -28.72 -9.46 -20.72
C ASN A 630 -29.88 -10.08 -19.90
N PRO A 631 -30.80 -9.31 -19.28
CA PRO A 631 -30.95 -7.84 -19.32
C PRO A 631 -29.82 -7.07 -18.63
N ALA A 632 -29.71 -5.79 -18.98
CA ALA A 632 -28.84 -4.85 -18.28
C ALA A 632 -29.26 -4.75 -16.81
N LEU A 633 -28.27 -4.73 -15.92
CA LEU A 633 -28.48 -4.61 -14.48
C LEU A 633 -28.67 -3.15 -14.11
N ILE A 634 -29.78 -2.87 -13.41
CA ILE A 634 -30.14 -1.55 -12.91
C ILE A 634 -30.32 -1.67 -11.40
N GLY A 635 -29.52 -0.92 -10.65
CA GLY A 635 -29.63 -0.80 -9.19
C GLY A 635 -30.67 0.25 -8.77
N ARG A 636 -31.02 0.25 -7.48
CA ARG A 636 -32.07 1.14 -6.94
C ARG A 636 -31.53 2.51 -6.57
N GLY A 637 -32.20 3.57 -7.05
CA GLY A 637 -31.79 4.97 -6.86
C GLY A 637 -31.89 5.56 -5.44
N GLN A 638 -32.28 4.79 -4.41
CA GLN A 638 -32.41 5.28 -3.03
C GLN A 638 -31.84 4.34 -1.94
N GLY A 639 -31.07 3.30 -2.31
CA GLY A 639 -30.46 2.38 -1.33
C GLY A 639 -28.97 2.21 -1.56
N HIS A 640 -28.17 2.31 -0.51
CA HIS A 640 -26.75 1.94 -0.57
C HIS A 640 -26.60 0.43 -0.86
N GLY A 641 -25.72 0.07 -1.81
CA GLY A 641 -25.20 -1.29 -1.97
C GLY A 641 -26.12 -2.30 -2.67
N SER A 642 -26.38 -2.10 -3.97
CA SER A 642 -26.97 -3.17 -4.81
C SER A 642 -25.99 -4.34 -4.95
N ILE A 643 -26.52 -5.56 -4.83
CA ILE A 643 -25.75 -6.80 -5.03
C ILE A 643 -26.39 -7.59 -6.16
N PHE A 644 -25.58 -8.05 -7.10
CA PHE A 644 -26.04 -8.85 -8.23
C PHE A 644 -25.39 -10.22 -8.21
N ASN A 645 -26.16 -11.24 -8.57
CA ASN A 645 -25.67 -12.60 -8.75
C ASN A 645 -25.66 -12.89 -10.25
N LEU A 646 -24.49 -13.20 -10.77
CA LEU A 646 -24.24 -13.39 -12.18
C LEU A 646 -23.73 -14.81 -12.41
N TRP A 647 -24.56 -15.65 -13.00
CA TRP A 647 -24.17 -16.98 -13.47
C TRP A 647 -23.38 -16.83 -14.75
N VAL A 648 -22.11 -17.23 -14.76
CA VAL A 648 -21.26 -17.11 -15.94
C VAL A 648 -20.96 -18.46 -16.53
N GLU A 649 -21.18 -18.60 -17.83
CA GLU A 649 -20.82 -19.79 -18.60
C GLU A 649 -19.88 -19.39 -19.75
N GLY A 650 -18.81 -20.14 -20.01
CA GLY A 650 -18.01 -19.89 -21.21
C GLY A 650 -16.79 -20.77 -21.41
N SER A 651 -16.55 -21.13 -22.67
CA SER A 651 -15.26 -21.54 -23.22
C SER A 651 -14.59 -20.31 -23.82
N ALA A 652 -13.41 -19.93 -23.33
CA ALA A 652 -12.60 -18.95 -24.04
C ALA A 652 -12.12 -19.59 -25.35
N GLU A 653 -12.48 -19.02 -26.51
CA GLU A 653 -11.78 -19.36 -27.75
C GLU A 653 -10.32 -18.94 -27.60
N GLY A 654 -9.40 -19.91 -27.71
CA GLY A 654 -7.95 -19.65 -27.69
C GLY A 654 -7.26 -19.63 -26.32
N VAL A 655 -7.98 -19.75 -25.19
CA VAL A 655 -7.35 -19.91 -23.86
C VAL A 655 -7.74 -21.26 -23.27
N GLN A 656 -6.74 -22.13 -23.04
CA GLN A 656 -6.91 -23.35 -22.24
C GLN A 656 -7.20 -22.96 -20.78
N LEU A 657 -8.48 -22.73 -20.45
CA LEU A 657 -8.91 -22.50 -19.07
C LEU A 657 -8.86 -23.82 -18.29
N ALA A 658 -8.25 -23.78 -17.10
CA ALA A 658 -8.21 -24.91 -16.19
C ALA A 658 -9.60 -25.15 -15.55
N ARG A 659 -10.30 -26.16 -16.06
CA ARG A 659 -11.28 -27.04 -15.38
C ARG A 659 -12.60 -26.51 -14.78
N ASP A 660 -12.98 -25.24 -14.83
CA ASP A 660 -14.40 -24.86 -14.57
C ASP A 660 -14.90 -23.73 -15.47
N THR A 661 -15.78 -24.06 -16.41
CA THR A 661 -16.40 -23.11 -17.35
C THR A 661 -17.65 -22.43 -16.78
N ARG A 662 -18.08 -22.82 -15.57
CA ARG A 662 -19.24 -22.29 -14.86
C ARG A 662 -18.79 -21.68 -13.53
N ALA A 663 -19.26 -20.47 -13.25
CA ALA A 663 -19.03 -19.82 -11.97
C ALA A 663 -20.22 -18.92 -11.61
N LEU A 664 -20.54 -18.84 -10.33
CA LEU A 664 -21.43 -17.80 -9.81
C LEU A 664 -20.58 -16.64 -9.30
N LEU A 665 -20.73 -15.46 -9.93
CA LEU A 665 -20.11 -14.23 -9.51
C LEU A 665 -21.10 -13.38 -8.71
N ARG A 666 -20.64 -12.79 -7.62
CA ARG A 666 -21.38 -11.80 -6.85
C ARG A 666 -20.75 -10.43 -7.05
N LEU A 667 -21.55 -9.48 -7.52
CA LEU A 667 -21.12 -8.12 -7.85
C LEU A 667 -21.61 -7.16 -6.77
N TYR A 668 -20.72 -6.31 -6.29
CA TYR A 668 -20.99 -5.29 -5.29
C TYR A 668 -20.70 -3.91 -5.89
N CYS A 669 -21.70 -3.03 -5.93
CA CYS A 669 -21.48 -1.65 -6.31
C CYS A 669 -20.73 -0.92 -5.19
N THR A 670 -19.47 -0.55 -5.44
CA THR A 670 -18.59 0.10 -4.44
C THR A 670 -18.79 1.61 -4.37
N GLU A 671 -19.44 2.19 -5.36
CA GLU A 671 -19.77 3.61 -5.45
C GLU A 671 -21.29 3.76 -5.27
N ASN A 672 -21.77 4.94 -4.89
CA ASN A 672 -23.20 5.24 -4.79
C ASN A 672 -23.82 5.26 -6.21
N TRP A 673 -23.81 4.12 -6.91
CA TRP A 673 -24.26 3.91 -8.27
C TRP A 673 -25.00 2.55 -8.34
N PRO A 674 -26.02 2.37 -9.19
CA PRO A 674 -26.56 3.31 -10.18
C PRO A 674 -27.39 4.48 -9.69
N CYS A 675 -26.77 5.67 -9.70
CA CYS A 675 -27.47 6.95 -9.76
C CYS A 675 -28.03 7.14 -11.17
N ASN A 676 -29.26 7.64 -11.25
CA ASN A 676 -29.95 8.06 -12.46
C ASN A 676 -30.51 6.94 -13.38
N GLY A 677 -30.64 5.70 -12.89
CA GLY A 677 -31.29 4.62 -13.66
C GLY A 677 -30.48 4.09 -14.86
N LEU A 678 -29.21 4.50 -14.99
CA LEU A 678 -28.28 3.96 -15.99
C LEU A 678 -27.94 2.50 -15.63
N GLY A 679 -28.43 1.57 -16.44
CA GLY A 679 -28.07 0.16 -16.35
C GLY A 679 -26.71 -0.13 -17.00
N PHE A 680 -26.12 -1.26 -16.65
CA PHE A 680 -24.89 -1.78 -17.27
C PHE A 680 -25.11 -3.21 -17.73
N ASP A 681 -24.49 -3.61 -18.83
CA ASP A 681 -24.67 -4.92 -19.47
C ASP A 681 -23.34 -5.66 -19.70
N LEU A 682 -22.24 -5.07 -19.25
CA LEU A 682 -20.89 -5.57 -19.39
C LEU A 682 -20.06 -5.23 -18.15
N ILE A 683 -19.22 -6.17 -17.70
CA ILE A 683 -18.18 -5.90 -16.70
C ILE A 683 -16.80 -6.29 -17.23
N ILE A 684 -15.77 -5.55 -16.81
CA ILE A 684 -14.36 -5.91 -17.00
C ILE A 684 -13.81 -6.49 -15.70
N LEU A 685 -13.13 -7.62 -15.77
CA LEU A 685 -12.41 -8.19 -14.63
C LEU A 685 -10.91 -7.86 -14.71
N PRO A 686 -10.20 -7.76 -13.57
CA PRO A 686 -8.80 -7.30 -13.50
C PRO A 686 -7.82 -8.44 -13.81
N ILE A 687 -8.23 -9.40 -14.63
CA ILE A 687 -7.55 -10.68 -14.76
C ILE A 687 -6.67 -10.68 -16.02
N ASN A 688 -5.43 -11.11 -15.86
CA ASN A 688 -4.61 -11.56 -16.99
C ASN A 688 -5.23 -12.82 -17.61
N LEU A 689 -5.09 -13.05 -18.92
CA LEU A 689 -5.86 -14.05 -19.69
C LEU A 689 -5.89 -15.50 -19.14
N ALA A 690 -5.04 -15.85 -18.15
CA ALA A 690 -4.82 -17.19 -17.64
C ALA A 690 -5.57 -17.62 -16.34
N PHE A 691 -6.19 -16.73 -15.55
CA PHE A 691 -6.67 -17.13 -14.19
C PHE A 691 -8.09 -16.67 -13.83
N ILE A 692 -9.09 -17.55 -13.83
CA ILE A 692 -10.40 -17.19 -13.23
C ILE A 692 -10.22 -16.90 -11.74
N LEU A 693 -11.00 -15.96 -11.17
CA LEU A 693 -11.04 -15.71 -9.72
C LEU A 693 -11.18 -17.02 -8.94
N GLU A 694 -10.47 -17.17 -7.82
CA GLU A 694 -10.64 -18.31 -6.93
C GLU A 694 -11.92 -18.16 -6.09
N PRO A 695 -12.59 -19.26 -5.69
CA PRO A 695 -13.75 -19.17 -4.81
C PRO A 695 -13.44 -18.46 -3.47
N GLY A 696 -14.25 -17.44 -3.15
CA GLY A 696 -14.09 -16.55 -1.99
C GLY A 696 -13.13 -15.37 -2.21
N GLN A 697 -12.48 -15.29 -3.39
CA GLN A 697 -11.61 -14.17 -3.73
C GLN A 697 -12.43 -12.98 -4.20
N TRP A 698 -12.03 -11.79 -3.74
CA TRP A 698 -12.58 -10.51 -4.14
C TRP A 698 -11.64 -9.81 -5.11
N ALA A 699 -12.18 -9.16 -6.14
CA ALA A 699 -11.40 -8.43 -7.13
C ALA A 699 -12.09 -7.14 -7.60
N PRO A 700 -11.33 -6.04 -7.79
CA PRO A 700 -11.87 -4.81 -8.34
C PRO A 700 -12.28 -5.00 -9.80
N SER A 701 -13.43 -4.46 -10.20
CA SER A 701 -13.98 -4.61 -11.54
C SER A 701 -14.58 -3.27 -12.00
N VAL A 702 -14.86 -3.15 -13.29
CA VAL A 702 -15.50 -1.98 -13.89
C VAL A 702 -16.77 -2.41 -14.60
N ALA A 703 -17.83 -1.63 -14.44
CA ALA A 703 -19.06 -1.79 -15.19
C ALA A 703 -19.15 -0.82 -16.36
N LEU A 704 -19.63 -1.36 -17.48
CA LEU A 704 -19.72 -0.70 -18.77
C LEU A 704 -21.14 -0.81 -19.32
N GLN A 705 -21.55 0.23 -20.05
CA GLN A 705 -22.82 0.26 -20.79
C GLN A 705 -22.51 0.46 -22.27
N LYS A 706 -23.10 -0.35 -23.14
CA LYS A 706 -22.93 -0.20 -24.59
C LYS A 706 -23.37 1.20 -25.06
N ASP A 707 -22.50 1.91 -25.78
CA ASP A 707 -22.91 3.15 -26.46
C ASP A 707 -23.82 2.81 -27.65
N GLY A 708 -24.88 3.59 -27.86
CA GLY A 708 -25.91 3.33 -28.89
C GLY A 708 -25.46 3.45 -30.36
N CYS A 709 -24.17 3.37 -30.66
CA CYS A 709 -23.65 3.50 -32.02
C CYS A 709 -23.88 2.24 -32.89
N SER A 710 -24.13 2.47 -34.18
CA SER A 710 -24.62 1.52 -35.17
C SER A 710 -23.63 0.40 -35.55
N VAL A 711 -24.17 -0.71 -36.05
CA VAL A 711 -23.54 -2.03 -36.23
C VAL A 711 -22.50 -2.12 -37.38
N GLN A 712 -22.11 -1.01 -38.03
CA GLN A 712 -21.28 -1.01 -39.25
C GLN A 712 -20.01 -0.14 -39.18
N ASP A 713 -19.42 0.02 -38.00
CA ASP A 713 -18.15 0.74 -37.84
C ASP A 713 -16.97 -0.25 -37.73
N PRO A 714 -15.88 -0.11 -38.49
CA PRO A 714 -14.67 -0.93 -38.33
C PRO A 714 -13.93 -0.68 -37.00
N ARG A 715 -14.32 0.33 -36.21
CA ARG A 715 -13.75 0.62 -34.89
C ARG A 715 -14.20 -0.39 -33.82
N PRO A 716 -13.38 -0.63 -32.76
CA PRO A 716 -13.78 -1.42 -31.61
C PRO A 716 -15.11 -0.91 -31.02
N PRO A 717 -15.97 -1.79 -30.50
CA PRO A 717 -17.24 -1.37 -29.93
C PRO A 717 -17.03 -0.41 -28.75
N SER A 718 -17.77 0.70 -28.77
CA SER A 718 -17.69 1.75 -27.77
C SER A 718 -18.58 1.43 -26.57
N TYR A 719 -18.02 1.59 -25.38
CA TYR A 719 -18.68 1.35 -24.10
C TYR A 719 -18.43 2.50 -23.15
N ARG A 720 -19.51 3.08 -22.63
CA ARG A 720 -19.46 4.10 -21.60
C ARG A 720 -19.01 3.50 -20.27
N TYR A 721 -18.00 4.10 -19.66
CA TYR A 721 -17.64 3.83 -18.28
C TYR A 721 -18.77 4.27 -17.35
N VAL A 722 -19.30 3.34 -16.56
CA VAL A 722 -20.42 3.63 -15.66
C VAL A 722 -19.98 3.73 -14.21
N GLY A 723 -19.10 2.84 -13.74
CA GLY A 723 -18.59 2.88 -12.38
C GLY A 723 -17.84 1.62 -11.98
N ARG A 724 -17.28 1.62 -10.77
CA ARG A 724 -16.52 0.47 -10.24
C ARG A 724 -17.40 -0.51 -9.48
N LEU A 725 -16.98 -1.76 -9.56
CA LEU A 725 -17.56 -2.91 -8.87
C LEU A 725 -16.49 -3.62 -8.05
N LEU A 726 -16.93 -4.40 -7.09
CA LEU A 726 -16.14 -5.45 -6.46
C LEU A 726 -16.81 -6.80 -6.78
N VAL A 727 -16.04 -7.77 -7.23
CA VAL A 727 -16.54 -9.08 -7.69
C VAL A 727 -15.99 -10.19 -6.81
N GLU A 728 -16.86 -11.08 -6.37
CA GLU A 728 -16.53 -12.30 -5.63
C GLU A 728 -16.93 -13.53 -6.46
N ARG A 729 -16.09 -14.57 -6.53
CA ARG A 729 -16.51 -15.89 -7.02
C ARG A 729 -17.04 -16.73 -5.85
N ILE A 730 -18.22 -17.30 -6.00
CA ILE A 730 -18.82 -18.19 -4.99
C ILE A 730 -18.30 -19.64 -5.15
N LYS A 731 -18.21 -20.40 -4.05
CA LYS A 731 -17.84 -21.83 -4.04
C LYS A 731 -18.94 -22.72 -4.60
N ASP A 732 -18.56 -23.81 -5.26
CA ASP A 732 -19.51 -24.75 -5.87
C ASP A 732 -20.42 -25.40 -4.82
N GLU A 733 -19.91 -25.68 -3.60
CA GLU A 733 -20.74 -26.26 -2.54
C GLU A 733 -21.83 -25.28 -2.09
N GLU A 734 -21.55 -23.96 -2.09
CA GLU A 734 -22.53 -22.92 -1.77
C GLU A 734 -23.65 -22.83 -2.84
N MET A 735 -23.42 -23.37 -4.04
CA MET A 735 -24.43 -23.44 -5.10
C MET A 735 -25.46 -24.56 -4.90
N THR A 736 -25.14 -25.56 -4.07
CA THR A 736 -25.96 -26.78 -3.89
C THR A 736 -26.85 -26.76 -2.65
N VAL A 737 -26.65 -25.80 -1.75
CA VAL A 737 -27.44 -25.68 -0.53
C VAL A 737 -28.79 -25.02 -0.85
N SER A 738 -29.88 -25.80 -0.80
CA SER A 738 -31.26 -25.34 -1.03
C SER A 738 -31.74 -24.35 0.04
N ASP A 739 -31.23 -24.48 1.25
CA ASP A 739 -31.48 -23.57 2.37
C ASP A 739 -30.34 -22.56 2.42
N GLY A 740 -30.56 -21.35 1.90
CA GLY A 740 -29.52 -20.33 1.76
C GLY A 740 -28.57 -20.26 2.97
N THR A 741 -27.26 -20.29 2.72
CA THR A 741 -26.28 -20.18 3.81
C THR A 741 -26.47 -18.84 4.54
N ILE A 742 -25.89 -18.68 5.74
CA ILE A 742 -25.91 -17.40 6.49
C ILE A 742 -25.54 -16.20 5.60
N MET A 743 -24.69 -16.41 4.60
CA MET A 743 -24.29 -15.38 3.62
C MET A 743 -25.38 -14.97 2.61
N PHE A 744 -26.50 -15.68 2.52
CA PHE A 744 -27.52 -15.55 1.46
C PHE A 744 -28.85 -14.94 1.93
N GLU A 745 -29.13 -14.84 3.23
CA GLU A 745 -30.43 -14.36 3.73
C GLU A 745 -30.35 -12.92 4.28
N GLY A 746 -29.96 -11.97 3.43
CA GLY A 746 -30.05 -10.54 3.76
C GLY A 746 -31.40 -9.95 3.37
N ARG A 747 -32.39 -9.93 4.28
CA ARG A 747 -33.78 -9.45 4.07
C ARG A 747 -33.95 -7.99 3.60
N SER A 748 -32.87 -7.21 3.44
CA SER A 748 -32.92 -5.80 3.00
C SER A 748 -32.21 -5.51 1.68
N ARG A 749 -31.75 -6.52 0.94
CA ARG A 749 -30.98 -6.34 -0.30
C ARG A 749 -31.71 -6.91 -1.50
N VAL A 750 -31.70 -6.17 -2.61
CA VAL A 750 -32.27 -6.62 -3.88
C VAL A 750 -31.26 -7.54 -4.53
N VAL A 751 -31.61 -8.82 -4.66
CA VAL A 751 -30.83 -9.81 -5.40
C VAL A 751 -31.45 -9.95 -6.78
N ILE A 752 -30.67 -9.69 -7.83
CA ILE A 752 -31.07 -9.95 -9.21
C ILE A 752 -30.12 -11.01 -9.76
N ASN A 753 -30.71 -12.09 -10.26
CA ASN A 753 -29.98 -13.16 -10.94
C ASN A 753 -29.97 -12.86 -12.44
N THR A 754 -28.81 -13.00 -13.09
CA THR A 754 -28.69 -12.93 -14.56
C THR A 754 -27.62 -13.91 -15.05
N HIS A 755 -27.62 -14.17 -16.36
CA HIS A 755 -26.66 -15.05 -17.01
C HIS A 755 -25.71 -14.25 -17.90
N GLY A 756 -24.42 -14.56 -17.84
CA GLY A 756 -23.37 -13.92 -18.62
C GLY A 756 -22.41 -14.91 -19.28
N LYS A 757 -21.60 -14.38 -20.22
CA LYS A 757 -20.58 -15.17 -20.92
C LYS A 757 -19.18 -14.55 -20.81
N TRP A 758 -18.19 -15.40 -20.52
CA TRP A 758 -16.77 -15.06 -20.50
C TRP A 758 -16.25 -14.76 -21.91
N GLN A 759 -15.68 -13.57 -22.13
CA GLN A 759 -15.13 -13.20 -23.44
C GLN A 759 -13.92 -12.26 -23.30
N THR A 760 -12.86 -12.55 -24.05
CA THR A 760 -11.78 -11.60 -24.31
C THR A 760 -12.18 -10.72 -25.49
N ARG A 761 -12.16 -9.40 -25.31
CA ARG A 761 -12.60 -8.44 -26.34
C ARG A 761 -11.76 -7.18 -26.34
N THR A 762 -11.46 -6.67 -27.54
CA THR A 762 -10.97 -5.32 -27.75
C THR A 762 -12.14 -4.34 -27.72
N LEU A 763 -12.08 -3.33 -26.85
CA LEU A 763 -13.14 -2.35 -26.62
C LEU A 763 -12.57 -0.93 -26.64
N CYS A 764 -13.41 0.05 -26.95
CA CYS A 764 -13.13 1.47 -26.70
C CYS A 764 -13.95 1.93 -25.49
N ILE A 765 -13.28 2.34 -24.40
CA ILE A 765 -13.94 2.79 -23.16
C ILE A 765 -14.06 4.32 -23.18
N THR A 766 -15.28 4.84 -22.98
CA THR A 766 -15.63 6.27 -23.12
C THR A 766 -16.15 6.95 -21.86
#